data_AF-A0A1J4KFD3-F1
#
_entry.id   AF-A0A1J4KFD3-F1
#
_cell.length_a   1.000
_cell.length_b   1.000
_cell.length_c   1.000
_cell.angle_alpha   90.00
_cell.angle_beta   90.00
_cell.angle_gamma   90.00
#
_symmetry.space_group_name_H-M   'P 1'
#
loop_
_entity.id
_entity.type
_entity.pdbx_description
1 polymer ?
#
loop_
_entity_poly.entity_id
_entity_poly.type
_entity_poly.pdbx_seq_one_letter_code
_entity_poly.pdbx_strand_id
1 'polypeptide(L)'
;MNPVELTLEQLTQLVEVLYSQQENQELVNQVNVIINQWKLSPSAIPMSFTILSSSENFKLCFTAAVVFRFYIHFHFEKFSQENITQMYQLFLGYLIKRQNIESPDYTSVLLSLTDLCLVIPDFIPNTVNSLPPPVLGNFFQYLIEDLSTEKTVIIKYGNFPKTDAVIKELIPEVFKFINTQPFSENWARQLATVYQCDQAQNPKLIITYISDYQEKINLMAQTPSCHKHFYSLFHTSLLLDPMTCEVTYHFNIQLIQFALNFASANPYFMVDILSDIFQMPHDFLYQESQIEFTSSIFEYFFANLPNFQIDNDFFQIIQSFVTLISVRDATYQYPEELRVKYIYALLTFVVESINQNRFDEVGKTKLDRIITPLADSYNIEVFGNFIFSQPQTIGLYFLLSATSFIQHIDDPKKTEILNQIFLLPEIPFEALSVIFKISSSALIKPYIQKIVQLCFSLFHSHQDLPIRILKLLSFAHTEEMSVYAFDIFKAITPILHEFSFNIQTLLMTIIFNLFGSLNDTSHFEFIQNYIFRLLNEALKTENLENISNSINFISGLYKNFNQLRFDLNHQFMTQLFPSIFEQLSPILLIPSDIIQERICLFINDAAIAKCIQNYSIVLQWIETMLSNFAIGNYFSVLSILEQPPTDPILGFISKLTPNDNAQIIQEVFRYLSSIFHLVSANFFKVIPPEFLFSFLSSDQSTVVIFTLELLGNVISESNNEMLQQSLLQLIVEGFSSPFWVSYHDIQNAAFKSLAKIILRNENMKGILVNLMNAKYPTNTNDIQSFYQKLAPLSQKIDHPNINLILTMMRGYLKNHLKMNGIAI
;
A
#
# COMPACT_ATOMS: atom_id res chain seq x y z
N MET A 1 34.25 32.89 -16.90
CA MET A 1 34.94 33.47 -15.73
C MET A 1 36.40 33.64 -16.09
N ASN A 2 37.03 34.76 -15.74
CA ASN A 2 38.45 34.97 -16.03
C ASN A 2 39.30 34.04 -15.13
N PRO A 3 40.31 33.34 -15.68
CA PRO A 3 41.19 32.50 -14.87
C PRO A 3 41.97 33.37 -13.88
N VAL A 4 42.01 32.96 -12.61
CA VAL A 4 42.83 33.60 -11.58
C VAL A 4 44.21 32.95 -11.62
N GLU A 5 45.23 33.71 -12.00
CA GLU A 5 46.63 33.31 -11.89
C GLU A 5 47.20 33.81 -10.57
N LEU A 6 47.62 32.90 -9.71
CA LEU A 6 48.30 33.19 -8.45
C LEU A 6 49.76 32.74 -8.56
N THR A 7 50.67 33.46 -7.90
CA THR A 7 52.02 32.96 -7.62
C THR A 7 51.98 32.03 -6.40
N LEU A 8 53.00 31.17 -6.24
CA LEU A 8 53.10 30.27 -5.08
C LEU A 8 53.10 31.03 -3.75
N GLU A 9 53.76 32.19 -3.71
CA GLU A 9 53.83 33.06 -2.54
C GLU A 9 52.44 33.66 -2.19
N GLN A 10 51.71 34.13 -3.21
CA GLN A 10 50.33 34.62 -3.03
C GLN A 10 49.40 33.51 -2.54
N LEU A 11 49.49 32.30 -3.12
CA LEU A 11 48.70 31.16 -2.68
C LEU A 11 49.05 30.75 -1.24
N THR A 12 50.33 30.80 -0.87
CA THR A 12 50.79 30.52 0.50
C THR A 12 50.14 31.46 1.50
N GLN A 13 50.18 32.76 1.24
CA GLN A 13 49.57 33.78 2.09
C GLN A 13 48.04 33.59 2.20
N LEU A 14 47.36 33.32 1.08
CA LEU A 14 45.91 33.09 1.06
C LEU A 14 45.52 31.83 1.85
N VAL A 15 46.27 30.74 1.70
CA VAL A 15 46.03 29.51 2.46
C VAL A 15 46.34 29.70 3.95
N GLU A 16 47.36 30.48 4.30
CA GLU A 16 47.61 30.82 5.71
C GLU A 16 46.46 31.60 6.35
N VAL A 17 45.86 32.54 5.61
CA VAL A 17 44.67 33.28 6.07
C VAL A 17 43.50 32.33 6.32
N LEU A 18 43.23 31.37 5.43
CA LEU A 18 42.14 30.39 5.62
C LEU A 18 42.27 29.54 6.89
N TYR A 19 43.51 29.24 7.29
CA TYR A 19 43.80 28.39 8.44
C TYR A 19 44.22 29.20 9.68
N SER A 20 44.17 30.52 9.61
CA SER A 20 44.36 31.38 10.78
C SER A 20 43.04 31.46 11.55
N GLN A 21 43.04 31.14 12.85
CA GLN A 21 41.86 31.24 13.71
C GLN A 21 41.54 32.71 14.07
N GLN A 22 41.39 33.60 13.07
CA GLN A 22 41.10 35.02 13.31
C GLN A 22 39.66 35.42 12.97
N GLU A 23 39.14 36.34 13.77
CA GLU A 23 37.75 36.79 13.93
C GLU A 23 37.08 37.46 12.69
N ASN A 24 37.74 37.50 11.52
CA ASN A 24 37.23 38.19 10.34
C ASN A 24 36.67 37.21 9.28
N GLN A 25 35.45 36.73 9.52
CA GLN A 25 34.73 35.82 8.63
C GLN A 25 34.54 36.36 7.19
N GLU A 26 34.47 37.68 7.01
CA GLU A 26 34.28 38.29 5.70
C GLU A 26 35.54 38.15 4.83
N LEU A 27 36.72 38.36 5.41
CA LEU A 27 38.00 38.14 4.74
C LEU A 27 38.20 36.66 4.39
N VAL A 28 37.88 35.74 5.31
CA VAL A 28 37.97 34.29 5.07
C VAL A 28 37.06 33.86 3.90
N ASN A 29 35.85 34.41 3.82
CA ASN A 29 34.93 34.14 2.70
C ASN A 29 35.47 34.67 1.36
N GLN A 30 36.02 35.88 1.33
CA GLN A 30 36.63 36.45 0.12
C GLN A 30 37.84 35.62 -0.34
N VAL A 31 38.71 35.22 0.59
CA VAL A 31 39.87 34.37 0.32
C VAL A 31 39.45 32.98 -0.18
N ASN A 32 38.41 32.38 0.41
CA ASN A 32 37.85 31.11 -0.06
C ASN A 32 37.34 31.20 -1.50
N VAL A 33 36.69 32.31 -1.89
CA VAL A 33 36.24 32.53 -3.27
C VAL A 33 37.43 32.56 -4.22
N ILE A 34 38.50 33.28 -3.87
CA ILE A 34 39.71 33.39 -4.70
C ILE A 34 40.40 32.03 -4.84
N ILE A 35 40.57 31.29 -3.74
CA ILE A 35 41.18 29.96 -3.77
C ILE A 35 40.32 28.98 -4.58
N ASN A 36 39.00 29.02 -4.46
CA ASN A 36 38.13 28.16 -5.25
C ASN A 36 38.17 28.52 -6.75
N GLN A 37 38.24 29.81 -7.10
CA GLN A 37 38.42 30.24 -8.49
C GLN A 37 39.77 29.76 -9.05
N TRP A 38 40.84 29.84 -8.26
CA TRP A 38 42.14 29.30 -8.64
C TRP A 38 42.08 27.78 -8.82
N LYS A 39 41.46 27.02 -7.90
CA LYS A 39 41.34 25.55 -8.01
C LYS A 39 40.68 25.11 -9.33
N LEU A 40 39.75 25.91 -9.85
CA LEU A 40 39.05 25.66 -11.11
C LEU A 40 39.83 26.14 -12.36
N SER A 41 40.95 26.84 -12.18
CA SER A 41 41.78 27.37 -13.27
C SER A 41 42.76 26.32 -13.78
N PRO A 42 42.98 26.18 -15.10
CA PRO A 42 43.98 25.25 -15.66
C PRO A 42 45.41 25.53 -15.15
N SER A 43 45.72 26.77 -14.79
CA SER A 43 47.01 27.19 -14.24
C SER A 43 47.29 26.62 -12.83
N ALA A 44 46.28 26.08 -12.14
CA ALA A 44 46.46 25.45 -10.84
C ALA A 44 47.14 24.06 -10.91
N ILE A 45 47.07 23.37 -12.05
CA ILE A 45 47.64 22.02 -12.20
C ILE A 45 49.19 22.05 -12.08
N PRO A 46 49.93 22.83 -12.90
CA PRO A 46 51.40 22.85 -12.81
C PRO A 46 51.92 23.34 -11.46
N MET A 47 51.18 24.27 -10.83
CA MET A 47 51.50 24.74 -9.48
C MET A 47 51.25 23.67 -8.43
N SER A 48 50.15 22.92 -8.53
CA SER A 48 49.85 21.79 -7.63
C SER A 48 50.91 20.68 -7.71
N PHE A 49 51.44 20.40 -8.91
CA PHE A 49 52.60 19.51 -9.08
C PHE A 49 53.80 19.99 -8.29
N THR A 50 54.15 21.28 -8.44
CA THR A 50 55.28 21.90 -7.75
C THR A 50 55.11 21.87 -6.23
N ILE A 51 53.90 22.14 -5.75
CA ILE A 51 53.58 22.14 -4.32
C ILE A 51 53.77 20.75 -3.74
N LEU A 52 53.15 19.71 -4.32
CA LEU A 52 53.29 18.35 -3.79
C LEU A 52 54.71 17.79 -3.91
N SER A 53 55.49 18.21 -4.91
CA SER A 53 56.85 17.72 -5.10
C SER A 53 57.87 18.34 -4.13
N SER A 54 57.63 19.57 -3.65
CA SER A 54 58.67 20.36 -2.97
C SER A 54 58.24 21.04 -1.66
N SER A 55 56.94 21.20 -1.40
CA SER A 55 56.46 21.92 -0.22
C SER A 55 56.43 21.05 1.03
N GLU A 56 56.87 21.62 2.16
CA GLU A 56 56.69 21.01 3.47
C GLU A 56 55.35 21.42 4.14
N ASN A 57 54.72 22.50 3.66
CA ASN A 57 53.50 23.06 4.24
C ASN A 57 52.26 22.19 3.93
N PHE A 58 51.76 21.48 4.94
CA PHE A 58 50.64 20.55 4.81
C PHE A 58 49.35 21.23 4.30
N LYS A 59 49.10 22.49 4.64
CA LYS A 59 47.88 23.22 4.18
C LYS A 59 47.91 23.46 2.68
N LEU A 60 49.09 23.79 2.15
CA LEU A 60 49.30 23.92 0.71
C LEU A 60 49.21 22.57 0.02
N CYS A 61 49.81 21.53 0.59
CA CYS A 61 49.72 20.18 0.05
C CYS A 61 48.26 19.67 0.01
N PHE A 62 47.47 19.91 1.06
CA PHE A 62 46.03 19.63 1.07
C PHE A 62 45.31 20.36 -0.06
N THR A 63 45.57 21.66 -0.19
CA THR A 63 44.94 22.49 -1.22
C THR A 63 45.29 22.01 -2.64
N ALA A 64 46.54 21.63 -2.87
CA ALA A 64 47.02 21.05 -4.13
C ALA A 64 46.41 19.66 -4.41
N ALA A 65 46.30 18.79 -3.39
CA ALA A 65 45.66 17.48 -3.53
C ALA A 65 44.17 17.62 -3.93
N VAL A 66 43.45 18.57 -3.34
CA VAL A 66 42.05 18.87 -3.70
C VAL A 66 41.91 19.34 -5.16
N VAL A 67 42.88 20.10 -5.68
CA VAL A 67 42.92 20.48 -7.11
C VAL A 67 43.00 19.22 -7.97
N PHE A 68 43.95 18.33 -7.70
CA PHE A 68 44.09 17.10 -8.46
C PHE A 68 42.82 16.26 -8.42
N ARG A 69 42.23 16.09 -7.23
CA ARG A 69 40.97 15.37 -7.08
C ARG A 69 39.86 15.95 -7.94
N PHE A 70 39.67 17.27 -7.93
CA PHE A 70 38.69 17.96 -8.79
C PHE A 70 38.92 17.67 -10.28
N TYR A 71 40.16 17.77 -10.75
CA TYR A 71 40.48 17.58 -12.16
C TYR A 71 40.40 16.13 -12.61
N ILE A 72 40.82 15.17 -11.77
CA ILE A 72 40.61 13.74 -12.02
C ILE A 72 39.11 13.42 -12.10
N HIS A 73 38.30 14.10 -11.31
CA HIS A 73 36.86 13.84 -11.27
C HIS A 73 36.07 14.41 -12.46
N PHE A 74 36.40 15.63 -12.88
CA PHE A 74 35.56 16.39 -13.83
C PHE A 74 36.21 16.65 -15.19
N HIS A 75 37.53 16.49 -15.30
CA HIS A 75 38.33 16.93 -16.44
C HIS A 75 39.44 15.94 -16.80
N PHE A 76 39.29 14.66 -16.44
CA PHE A 76 40.30 13.63 -16.64
C PHE A 76 40.72 13.51 -18.11
N GLU A 77 39.76 13.65 -19.03
CA GLU A 77 39.95 13.59 -20.47
C GLU A 77 40.94 14.63 -21.03
N LYS A 78 41.28 15.66 -20.25
CA LYS A 78 42.21 16.72 -20.63
C LYS A 78 43.67 16.38 -20.34
N PHE A 79 43.96 15.29 -19.63
CA PHE A 79 45.33 14.89 -19.32
C PHE A 79 45.92 13.95 -20.37
N SER A 80 47.19 14.16 -20.71
CA SER A 80 47.97 13.19 -21.48
C SER A 80 48.34 11.99 -20.60
N GLN A 81 48.66 10.86 -21.23
CA GLN A 81 49.20 9.68 -20.55
C GLN A 81 50.47 9.98 -19.73
N GLU A 82 51.30 10.90 -20.21
CA GLU A 82 52.50 11.33 -19.49
C GLU A 82 52.15 12.11 -18.21
N ASN A 83 51.21 13.06 -18.30
CA ASN A 83 50.74 13.82 -17.14
C ASN A 83 50.12 12.90 -16.08
N ILE A 84 49.32 11.93 -16.52
CA ILE A 84 48.71 10.89 -15.68
C ILE A 84 49.78 10.08 -14.93
N THR A 85 50.79 9.59 -15.65
CA THR A 85 51.88 8.81 -15.04
C THR A 85 52.68 9.65 -14.04
N GLN A 86 52.92 10.92 -14.35
CA GLN A 86 53.59 11.84 -13.42
C GLN A 86 52.75 12.13 -12.18
N MET A 87 51.43 12.31 -12.30
CA MET A 87 50.52 12.46 -11.15
C MET A 87 50.57 11.21 -10.25
N TYR A 88 50.51 10.03 -10.86
CA TYR A 88 50.57 8.76 -10.15
C TYR A 88 51.87 8.62 -9.33
N GLN A 89 53.02 8.86 -9.96
CA GLN A 89 54.32 8.79 -9.30
C GLN A 89 54.47 9.84 -8.20
N LEU A 90 53.93 11.04 -8.40
CA LEU A 90 53.93 12.12 -7.42
C LEU A 90 53.14 11.73 -6.17
N PHE A 91 51.93 11.18 -6.31
CA PHE A 91 51.11 10.75 -5.18
C PHE A 91 51.77 9.62 -4.41
N LEU A 92 52.28 8.59 -5.10
CA LEU A 92 53.02 7.51 -4.45
C LEU A 92 54.25 8.03 -3.71
N GLY A 93 55.07 8.85 -4.36
CA GLY A 93 56.25 9.44 -3.74
C GLY A 93 55.91 10.27 -2.50
N TYR A 94 54.80 11.01 -2.54
CA TYR A 94 54.32 11.78 -1.39
C TYR A 94 53.92 10.88 -0.23
N LEU A 95 53.10 9.85 -0.49
CA LEU A 95 52.57 8.94 0.52
C LEU A 95 53.64 8.04 1.15
N ILE A 96 54.67 7.66 0.39
CA ILE A 96 55.81 6.88 0.88
C ILE A 96 56.74 7.75 1.74
N LYS A 97 56.97 9.00 1.35
CA LYS A 97 57.92 9.90 2.03
C LYS A 97 57.38 10.44 3.36
N ARG A 98 56.05 10.60 3.49
CA ARG A 98 55.42 11.16 4.69
C ARG A 98 54.90 10.05 5.63
N GLN A 99 55.24 10.15 6.91
CA GLN A 99 54.87 9.15 7.93
C GLN A 99 53.59 9.49 8.71
N ASN A 100 53.01 10.69 8.53
CA ASN A 100 51.83 11.12 9.29
C ASN A 100 50.52 10.84 8.56
N ILE A 101 50.02 9.61 8.73
CA ILE A 101 48.85 9.06 8.01
C ILE A 101 47.54 9.78 8.38
N GLU A 102 47.48 10.43 9.53
CA GLU A 102 46.29 11.13 10.03
C GLU A 102 46.20 12.60 9.58
N SER A 103 47.21 13.10 8.87
CA SER A 103 47.21 14.50 8.41
C SER A 103 46.23 14.72 7.22
N PRO A 104 45.46 15.82 7.18
CA PRO A 104 44.43 16.03 6.15
C PRO A 104 44.94 16.03 4.71
N ASP A 105 46.15 16.53 4.50
CA ASP A 105 46.84 16.50 3.20
C ASP A 105 47.16 15.06 2.78
N TYR A 106 47.64 14.24 3.71
CA TYR A 106 47.92 12.84 3.46
C TYR A 106 46.66 12.09 3.02
N THR A 107 45.56 12.24 3.76
CA THR A 107 44.26 11.66 3.39
C THR A 107 43.78 12.14 2.02
N SER A 108 43.96 13.43 1.71
CA SER A 108 43.50 14.01 0.43
C SER A 108 44.34 13.53 -0.76
N VAL A 109 45.66 13.35 -0.58
CA VAL A 109 46.52 12.75 -1.60
C VAL A 109 46.16 11.29 -1.79
N LEU A 110 45.87 10.54 -0.71
CA LEU A 110 45.44 9.15 -0.79
C LEU A 110 44.12 9.01 -1.54
N LEU A 111 43.12 9.85 -1.26
CA LEU A 111 41.86 9.90 -1.99
C LEU A 111 42.05 10.25 -3.47
N SER A 112 42.98 11.17 -3.79
CA SER A 112 43.30 11.51 -5.17
C SER A 112 43.97 10.35 -5.92
N LEU A 113 44.81 9.58 -5.24
CA LEU A 113 45.39 8.35 -5.77
C LEU A 113 44.31 7.28 -5.99
N THR A 114 43.38 7.12 -5.05
CA THR A 114 42.23 6.21 -5.19
C THR A 114 41.39 6.58 -6.41
N ASP A 115 40.99 7.85 -6.55
CA ASP A 115 40.26 8.35 -7.72
C ASP A 115 41.02 8.04 -9.02
N LEU A 116 42.33 8.28 -9.06
CA LEU A 116 43.16 7.98 -10.24
C LEU A 116 43.21 6.49 -10.58
N CYS A 117 43.31 5.63 -9.56
CA CYS A 117 43.28 4.17 -9.71
C CYS A 117 41.90 3.64 -10.14
N LEU A 118 40.80 4.31 -9.77
CA LEU A 118 39.47 3.98 -10.28
C LEU A 118 39.34 4.31 -11.77
N VAL A 119 39.98 5.39 -12.23
CA VAL A 119 40.00 5.75 -13.65
C VAL A 119 40.93 4.84 -14.44
N ILE A 120 42.09 4.48 -13.88
CA ILE A 120 43.11 3.60 -14.50
C ILE A 120 43.41 2.42 -13.56
N PRO A 121 42.67 1.30 -13.70
CA PRO A 121 42.81 0.13 -12.81
C PRO A 121 44.20 -0.51 -12.83
N ASP A 122 44.94 -0.36 -13.94
CA ASP A 122 46.30 -0.91 -14.11
C ASP A 122 47.31 -0.34 -13.09
N PHE A 123 46.97 0.79 -12.43
CA PHE A 123 47.79 1.36 -11.35
C PHE A 123 47.58 0.68 -9.99
N ILE A 124 46.50 -0.08 -9.80
CA ILE A 124 46.19 -0.70 -8.50
C ILE A 124 47.29 -1.68 -8.07
N PRO A 125 47.74 -2.66 -8.88
CA PRO A 125 48.75 -3.64 -8.44
C PRO A 125 50.08 -2.98 -8.06
N ASN A 126 50.52 -1.98 -8.82
CA ASN A 126 51.75 -1.24 -8.53
C ASN A 126 51.63 -0.41 -7.25
N THR A 127 50.44 0.13 -6.98
CA THR A 127 50.14 0.90 -5.76
C THR A 127 50.22 0.00 -4.54
N VAL A 128 49.62 -1.18 -4.61
CA VAL A 128 49.64 -2.17 -3.53
C VAL A 128 51.05 -2.59 -3.17
N ASN A 129 51.89 -2.83 -4.18
CA ASN A 129 53.28 -3.23 -3.98
C ASN A 129 54.19 -2.10 -3.46
N SER A 130 53.75 -0.85 -3.56
CA SER A 130 54.59 0.32 -3.24
C SER A 130 54.23 1.01 -1.93
N LEU A 131 52.96 0.95 -1.51
CA LEU A 131 52.51 1.66 -0.32
C LEU A 131 52.92 0.94 0.98
N PRO A 132 53.29 1.68 2.04
CA PRO A 132 53.54 1.10 3.35
C PRO A 132 52.28 0.40 3.89
N PRO A 133 52.43 -0.68 4.68
CA PRO A 133 51.29 -1.48 5.10
C PRO A 133 50.18 -0.65 5.78
N PRO A 134 50.44 0.22 6.77
CA PRO A 134 49.38 1.01 7.43
C PRO A 134 48.53 1.90 6.48
N VAL A 135 49.11 2.30 5.35
CA VAL A 135 48.50 3.15 4.32
C VAL A 135 47.64 2.31 3.38
N LEU A 136 48.08 1.08 3.12
CA LEU A 136 47.42 0.12 2.25
C LEU A 136 45.98 -0.18 2.73
N GLY A 137 45.77 -0.35 4.04
CA GLY A 137 44.43 -0.57 4.59
C GLY A 137 43.46 0.59 4.33
N ASN A 138 43.93 1.83 4.46
CA ASN A 138 43.12 3.02 4.17
C ASN A 138 42.88 3.19 2.66
N PHE A 139 43.88 2.86 1.82
CA PHE A 139 43.74 2.86 0.37
C PHE A 139 42.61 1.92 -0.07
N PHE A 140 42.62 0.67 0.40
CA PHE A 140 41.58 -0.31 0.09
C PHE A 140 40.21 0.08 0.65
N GLN A 141 40.16 0.63 1.86
CA GLN A 141 38.91 1.12 2.42
C GLN A 141 38.24 2.15 1.49
N TYR A 142 38.97 3.19 1.07
CA TYR A 142 38.40 4.22 0.18
C TYR A 142 38.04 3.66 -1.20
N LEU A 143 38.87 2.78 -1.73
CA LEU A 143 38.62 2.13 -3.02
C LEU A 143 37.31 1.32 -2.98
N ILE A 144 37.06 0.58 -1.89
CA ILE A 144 35.85 -0.23 -1.68
C ILE A 144 34.62 0.64 -1.42
N GLU A 145 34.75 1.68 -0.59
CA GLU A 145 33.67 2.63 -0.31
C GLU A 145 33.17 3.29 -1.62
N ASP A 146 34.08 3.76 -2.47
CA ASP A 146 33.71 4.37 -3.75
C ASP A 146 33.04 3.36 -4.70
N LEU A 147 33.51 2.10 -4.74
CA LEU A 147 32.92 1.03 -5.56
C LEU A 147 31.54 0.58 -5.11
N SER A 148 31.28 0.59 -3.79
CA SER A 148 29.96 0.27 -3.24
C SER A 148 28.87 1.23 -3.73
N THR A 149 29.24 2.42 -4.22
CA THR A 149 28.34 3.37 -4.87
C THR A 149 28.29 3.17 -6.39
N GLU A 150 27.88 1.98 -6.84
CA GLU A 150 27.93 1.49 -8.24
C GLU A 150 27.48 2.54 -9.30
N LYS A 151 26.40 3.29 -9.03
CA LYS A 151 25.91 4.37 -9.90
C LYS A 151 26.96 5.47 -10.11
N THR A 152 27.71 5.82 -9.08
CA THR A 152 28.72 6.87 -9.09
C THR A 152 29.90 6.45 -9.97
N VAL A 153 30.38 5.21 -9.88
CA VAL A 153 31.56 4.74 -10.64
C VAL A 153 31.23 4.47 -12.10
N ILE A 154 30.06 3.88 -12.40
CA ILE A 154 29.61 3.63 -13.78
C ILE A 154 29.38 4.95 -14.51
N ILE A 155 28.68 5.91 -13.88
CA ILE A 155 28.39 7.22 -14.49
C ILE A 155 29.67 8.06 -14.67
N LYS A 156 30.64 7.94 -13.76
CA LYS A 156 31.83 8.81 -13.76
C LYS A 156 33.02 8.29 -14.56
N TYR A 157 33.26 6.97 -14.60
CA TYR A 157 34.55 6.46 -15.07
C TYR A 157 34.46 5.30 -16.09
N GLY A 158 33.31 4.64 -16.26
CA GLY A 158 33.10 3.61 -17.31
C GLY A 158 33.94 2.32 -17.22
N ASN A 159 34.89 2.23 -16.29
CA ASN A 159 35.86 1.13 -16.15
C ASN A 159 35.53 0.14 -15.01
N PHE A 160 34.34 0.24 -14.41
CA PHE A 160 33.91 -0.57 -13.25
C PHE A 160 34.25 -2.08 -13.36
N PRO A 161 33.98 -2.79 -14.48
CA PRO A 161 34.25 -4.22 -14.56
C PRO A 161 35.74 -4.60 -14.45
N LYS A 162 36.64 -3.72 -14.91
CA LYS A 162 38.10 -3.95 -14.81
C LYS A 162 38.61 -3.66 -13.40
N THR A 163 38.15 -2.57 -12.80
CA THR A 163 38.50 -2.20 -11.42
C THR A 163 38.04 -3.27 -10.42
N ASP A 164 36.79 -3.73 -10.56
CA ASP A 164 36.20 -4.79 -9.75
C ASP A 164 36.98 -6.11 -9.89
N ALA A 165 37.40 -6.48 -11.11
CA ALA A 165 38.22 -7.67 -11.34
C ALA A 165 39.60 -7.60 -10.64
N VAL A 166 40.30 -6.47 -10.74
CA VAL A 166 41.62 -6.30 -10.10
C VAL A 166 41.52 -6.31 -8.58
N ILE A 167 40.47 -5.71 -8.01
CA ILE A 167 40.28 -5.70 -6.56
C ILE A 167 39.98 -7.09 -6.04
N LYS A 168 39.14 -7.85 -6.74
CA LYS A 168 38.86 -9.27 -6.42
C LYS A 168 40.13 -10.11 -6.31
N GLU A 169 41.10 -9.88 -7.18
CA GLU A 169 42.39 -10.59 -7.13
C GLU A 169 43.22 -10.24 -5.89
N LEU A 170 43.03 -9.03 -5.35
CA LEU A 170 43.83 -8.48 -4.24
C LEU A 170 43.19 -8.66 -2.85
N ILE A 171 41.88 -8.92 -2.76
CA ILE A 171 41.17 -9.19 -1.49
C ILE A 171 41.90 -10.20 -0.58
N PRO A 172 42.46 -11.33 -1.06
CA PRO A 172 43.20 -12.26 -0.21
C PRO A 172 44.40 -11.63 0.51
N GLU A 173 45.13 -10.76 -0.18
CA GLU A 173 46.31 -10.08 0.37
C GLU A 173 45.89 -9.02 1.39
N VAL A 174 44.74 -8.37 1.17
CA VAL A 174 44.14 -7.41 2.11
C VAL A 174 43.73 -8.09 3.41
N PHE A 175 43.04 -9.23 3.34
CA PHE A 175 42.71 -9.98 4.55
C PHE A 175 43.98 -10.46 5.27
N LYS A 176 44.97 -11.00 4.56
CA LYS A 176 46.24 -11.36 5.20
C LYS A 176 46.88 -10.17 5.91
N PHE A 177 46.81 -8.98 5.31
CA PHE A 177 47.32 -7.75 5.86
C PHE A 177 46.56 -7.30 7.12
N ILE A 178 45.22 -7.20 7.06
CA ILE A 178 44.37 -6.81 8.20
C ILE A 178 44.61 -7.75 9.40
N ASN A 179 44.88 -9.03 9.15
CA ASN A 179 45.22 -9.99 10.20
C ASN A 179 46.52 -9.65 10.95
N THR A 180 47.54 -9.17 10.24
CA THR A 180 48.83 -8.83 10.85
C THR A 180 48.82 -7.54 11.67
N GLN A 181 47.78 -6.70 11.56
CA GLN A 181 47.69 -5.45 12.30
C GLN A 181 47.18 -5.62 13.74
N PRO A 182 47.62 -4.78 14.70
CA PRO A 182 47.03 -4.74 16.04
C PRO A 182 45.57 -4.24 15.99
N PHE A 183 44.76 -4.65 16.97
CA PHE A 183 43.39 -4.16 17.12
C PHE A 183 43.37 -2.64 17.36
N SER A 184 42.50 -1.93 16.64
CA SER A 184 42.24 -0.50 16.75
C SER A 184 40.87 -0.17 16.13
N GLU A 185 40.36 1.05 16.34
CA GLU A 185 39.13 1.48 15.67
C GLU A 185 39.27 1.48 14.14
N ASN A 186 40.44 1.87 13.62
CA ASN A 186 40.71 1.81 12.19
C ASN A 186 40.71 0.37 11.67
N TRP A 187 41.28 -0.56 12.44
CA TRP A 187 41.23 -1.99 12.13
C TRP A 187 39.78 -2.50 12.07
N ALA A 188 38.95 -2.15 13.05
CA ALA A 188 37.55 -2.56 13.12
C ALA A 188 36.75 -2.03 11.91
N ARG A 189 36.96 -0.77 11.55
CA ARG A 189 36.37 -0.15 10.37
C ARG A 189 36.81 -0.84 9.07
N GLN A 190 38.12 -1.05 8.90
CA GLN A 190 38.67 -1.71 7.71
C GLN A 190 38.12 -3.12 7.54
N LEU A 191 38.08 -3.92 8.61
CA LEU A 191 37.52 -5.26 8.56
C LEU A 191 36.05 -5.23 8.15
N ALA A 192 35.21 -4.39 8.78
CA ALA A 192 33.79 -4.31 8.45
C ALA A 192 33.55 -3.90 6.99
N THR A 193 34.29 -2.91 6.48
CA THR A 193 34.17 -2.44 5.08
C THR A 193 34.61 -3.51 4.08
N VAL A 194 35.75 -4.18 4.30
CA VAL A 194 36.25 -5.23 3.40
C VAL A 194 35.31 -6.44 3.42
N TYR A 195 34.80 -6.80 4.60
CA TYR A 195 33.86 -7.91 4.76
C TYR A 195 32.55 -7.69 3.98
N GLN A 196 32.00 -6.48 4.03
CA GLN A 196 30.81 -6.10 3.26
C GLN A 196 31.00 -6.20 1.75
N CYS A 197 32.18 -5.86 1.25
CA CYS A 197 32.48 -5.91 -0.18
C CYS A 197 32.63 -7.34 -0.71
N ASP A 198 33.34 -8.20 0.02
CA ASP A 198 33.64 -9.57 -0.43
C ASP A 198 32.41 -10.50 -0.35
N GLN A 199 31.49 -10.22 0.58
CA GLN A 199 30.28 -11.03 0.77
C GLN A 199 29.45 -11.20 -0.51
N ALA A 200 29.32 -10.13 -1.30
CA ALA A 200 28.54 -10.15 -2.53
C ALA A 200 29.17 -11.00 -3.65
N GLN A 201 30.43 -11.42 -3.50
CA GLN A 201 31.25 -11.87 -4.63
C GLN A 201 32.07 -13.14 -4.40
N ASN A 202 32.54 -13.46 -3.17
CA ASN A 202 33.39 -14.63 -2.95
C ASN A 202 33.37 -15.22 -1.50
N PRO A 203 32.30 -15.94 -1.10
CA PRO A 203 32.12 -16.45 0.27
C PRO A 203 33.28 -17.34 0.79
N LYS A 204 33.95 -18.07 -0.11
CA LYS A 204 35.05 -19.01 0.20
C LYS A 204 36.30 -18.35 0.78
N LEU A 205 36.52 -17.07 0.48
CA LEU A 205 37.74 -16.37 0.86
C LEU A 205 37.64 -15.81 2.28
N ILE A 206 36.49 -15.26 2.61
CA ILE A 206 36.10 -14.84 3.97
C ILE A 206 36.30 -16.01 4.96
N ILE A 207 35.86 -17.20 4.56
CA ILE A 207 35.97 -18.45 5.34
C ILE A 207 37.43 -18.80 5.69
N THR A 208 38.39 -18.45 4.84
CA THR A 208 39.81 -18.81 5.04
C THR A 208 40.48 -17.96 6.11
N TYR A 209 40.01 -16.72 6.35
CA TYR A 209 40.66 -15.77 7.26
C TYR A 209 39.83 -15.47 8.51
N ILE A 210 38.54 -15.79 8.52
CA ILE A 210 37.59 -15.53 9.61
C ILE A 210 38.07 -16.06 10.97
N SER A 211 38.65 -17.27 11.02
CA SER A 211 39.07 -17.92 12.27
C SER A 211 40.15 -17.12 13.00
N ASP A 212 41.00 -16.42 12.27
CA ASP A 212 42.13 -15.68 12.81
C ASP A 212 41.70 -14.36 13.47
N TYR A 213 40.46 -13.93 13.25
CA TYR A 213 39.94 -12.66 13.74
C TYR A 213 39.08 -12.75 15.00
N GLN A 214 38.76 -13.96 15.47
CA GLN A 214 37.78 -14.18 16.53
C GLN A 214 38.07 -13.36 17.80
N GLU A 215 39.32 -13.33 18.25
CA GLU A 215 39.73 -12.56 19.43
C GLU A 215 39.53 -11.05 19.23
N LYS A 216 39.90 -10.52 18.05
CA LYS A 216 39.77 -9.10 17.74
C LYS A 216 38.32 -8.69 17.49
N ILE A 217 37.48 -9.57 16.96
CA ILE A 217 36.03 -9.36 16.82
C ILE A 217 35.36 -9.31 18.19
N ASN A 218 35.78 -10.15 19.14
CA ASN A 218 35.28 -10.05 20.51
C ASN A 218 35.67 -8.70 21.16
N LEU A 219 36.92 -8.25 20.97
CA LEU A 219 37.35 -6.91 21.42
C LEU A 219 36.53 -5.78 20.75
N MET A 220 36.19 -5.95 19.47
CA MET A 220 35.33 -5.03 18.72
C MET A 220 33.93 -4.89 19.33
N ALA A 221 33.34 -6.01 19.76
CA ALA A 221 32.03 -6.04 20.44
C ALA A 221 32.07 -5.39 21.84
N GLN A 222 33.22 -5.42 22.51
CA GLN A 222 33.40 -4.87 23.87
C GLN A 222 33.82 -3.39 23.89
N THR A 223 34.24 -2.83 22.74
CA THR A 223 34.80 -1.48 22.65
C THR A 223 33.75 -0.48 22.15
N PRO A 224 33.34 0.54 22.96
CA PRO A 224 32.25 1.46 22.60
C PRO A 224 32.40 2.18 21.25
N SER A 225 33.60 2.64 20.89
CA SER A 225 33.82 3.31 19.60
C SER A 225 33.69 2.38 18.38
N CYS A 226 33.73 1.06 18.60
CA CYS A 226 33.68 0.04 17.56
C CYS A 226 32.29 -0.62 17.40
N HIS A 227 31.33 -0.35 18.29
CA HIS A 227 30.03 -1.03 18.32
C HIS A 227 29.28 -0.97 16.98
N LYS A 228 29.28 0.21 16.32
CA LYS A 228 28.65 0.38 14.99
C LYS A 228 29.26 -0.58 13.96
N HIS A 229 30.58 -0.72 13.97
CA HIS A 229 31.28 -1.59 13.04
C HIS A 229 31.03 -3.07 13.38
N PHE A 230 30.95 -3.42 14.67
CA PHE A 230 30.63 -4.78 15.10
C PHE A 230 29.24 -5.20 14.64
N TYR A 231 28.24 -4.35 14.89
CA TYR A 231 26.87 -4.61 14.46
C TYR A 231 26.77 -4.71 12.93
N SER A 232 27.48 -3.84 12.20
CA SER A 232 27.59 -3.89 10.74
C SER A 232 28.18 -5.23 10.26
N LEU A 233 29.24 -5.72 10.90
CA LEU A 233 29.85 -7.01 10.61
C LEU A 233 28.89 -8.17 10.91
N PHE A 234 28.22 -8.14 12.06
CA PHE A 234 27.25 -9.15 12.48
C PHE A 234 26.11 -9.31 11.48
N HIS A 235 25.41 -8.21 11.18
CA HIS A 235 24.30 -8.20 10.24
C HIS A 235 24.71 -8.71 8.86
N THR A 236 25.86 -8.23 8.37
CA THR A 236 26.43 -8.66 7.08
C THR A 236 26.76 -10.15 7.09
N SER A 237 27.33 -10.68 8.18
CA SER A 237 27.70 -12.10 8.29
C SER A 237 26.48 -13.04 8.24
N LEU A 238 25.36 -12.62 8.83
CA LEU A 238 24.13 -13.43 8.85
C LEU A 238 23.42 -13.54 7.49
N LEU A 239 23.73 -12.65 6.54
CA LEU A 239 23.26 -12.76 5.16
C LEU A 239 24.00 -13.85 4.36
N LEU A 240 25.13 -14.39 4.85
CA LEU A 240 25.79 -15.55 4.25
C LEU A 240 25.04 -16.83 4.60
N ASP A 241 24.92 -17.76 3.65
CA ASP A 241 24.44 -19.10 3.96
C ASP A 241 25.41 -19.75 4.97
N PRO A 242 24.98 -19.94 6.24
CA PRO A 242 25.83 -20.51 7.29
C PRO A 242 26.22 -21.95 6.99
N MET A 243 25.52 -22.62 6.07
CA MET A 243 25.75 -24.01 5.67
C MET A 243 26.77 -24.16 4.54
N THR A 244 27.36 -23.06 4.06
CA THR A 244 28.35 -23.09 2.96
C THR A 244 29.53 -24.01 3.25
N CYS A 245 30.04 -24.03 4.49
CA CYS A 245 31.01 -25.01 4.98
C CYS A 245 31.11 -25.00 6.52
N GLU A 246 31.82 -25.97 7.10
CA GLU A 246 32.02 -26.13 8.56
C GLU A 246 32.65 -24.89 9.24
N VAL A 247 33.55 -24.17 8.55
CA VAL A 247 34.21 -23.00 9.12
C VAL A 247 33.26 -21.80 9.20
N THR A 248 32.43 -21.56 8.17
CA THR A 248 31.36 -20.53 8.21
C THR A 248 30.37 -20.82 9.32
N TYR A 249 30.03 -22.10 9.44
CA TYR A 249 29.09 -22.61 10.42
C TYR A 249 29.54 -22.30 11.85
N HIS A 250 30.77 -22.69 12.22
CA HIS A 250 31.33 -22.41 13.54
C HIS A 250 31.52 -20.93 13.82
N PHE A 251 31.89 -20.15 12.81
CA PHE A 251 32.03 -18.71 12.96
C PHE A 251 30.70 -18.03 13.30
N ASN A 252 29.62 -18.37 12.60
CA ASN A 252 28.31 -17.77 12.85
C ASN A 252 27.79 -18.11 14.25
N ILE A 253 28.02 -19.34 14.75
CA ILE A 253 27.71 -19.70 16.15
C ILE A 253 28.42 -18.77 17.14
N GLN A 254 29.74 -18.60 16.99
CA GLN A 254 30.52 -17.75 17.90
C GLN A 254 30.14 -16.28 17.78
N LEU A 255 29.88 -15.81 16.55
CA LEU A 255 29.48 -14.43 16.30
C LEU A 255 28.11 -14.13 16.94
N ILE A 256 27.17 -15.07 16.89
CA ILE A 256 25.89 -14.98 17.60
C ILE A 256 26.12 -14.93 19.11
N GLN A 257 27.00 -15.75 19.67
CA GLN A 257 27.35 -15.69 21.10
C GLN A 257 27.92 -14.32 21.49
N PHE A 258 28.82 -13.76 20.68
CA PHE A 258 29.33 -12.40 20.89
C PHE A 258 28.22 -11.36 20.79
N ALA A 259 27.30 -11.50 19.84
CA ALA A 259 26.17 -10.58 19.65
C ALA A 259 25.19 -10.63 20.82
N LEU A 260 24.87 -11.80 21.38
CA LEU A 260 24.01 -11.93 22.55
C LEU A 260 24.67 -11.34 23.81
N ASN A 261 25.98 -11.56 23.99
CA ASN A 261 26.74 -10.91 25.08
C ASN A 261 26.75 -9.38 24.92
N PHE A 262 26.96 -8.91 23.69
CA PHE A 262 26.90 -7.49 23.35
C PHE A 262 25.52 -6.87 23.60
N ALA A 263 24.44 -7.55 23.18
CA ALA A 263 23.06 -7.13 23.40
C ALA A 263 22.70 -7.05 24.90
N SER A 264 23.23 -7.97 25.70
CA SER A 264 23.05 -7.97 27.16
C SER A 264 23.66 -6.73 27.81
N ALA A 265 24.80 -6.27 27.32
CA ALA A 265 25.45 -5.05 27.78
C ALA A 265 24.85 -3.78 27.14
N ASN A 266 24.20 -3.91 25.97
CA ASN A 266 23.66 -2.82 25.18
C ASN A 266 22.21 -3.12 24.73
N PRO A 267 21.20 -2.98 25.63
CA PRO A 267 19.84 -3.45 25.38
C PRO A 267 19.17 -2.85 24.13
N TYR A 268 19.60 -1.66 23.68
CA TYR A 268 19.09 -1.00 22.48
C TYR A 268 19.28 -1.82 21.19
N PHE A 269 20.26 -2.72 21.13
CA PHE A 269 20.51 -3.57 19.95
C PHE A 269 19.83 -4.94 20.06
N MET A 270 19.17 -5.25 21.17
CA MET A 270 18.72 -6.60 21.46
C MET A 270 17.63 -7.09 20.50
N VAL A 271 16.67 -6.22 20.16
CA VAL A 271 15.58 -6.57 19.24
C VAL A 271 16.11 -6.84 17.84
N ASP A 272 16.99 -5.97 17.33
CA ASP A 272 17.59 -6.11 16.01
C ASP A 272 18.43 -7.40 15.91
N ILE A 273 19.27 -7.66 16.90
CA ILE A 273 20.14 -8.84 16.93
C ILE A 273 19.31 -10.13 16.92
N LEU A 274 18.28 -10.21 17.75
CA LEU A 274 17.43 -11.40 17.81
C LEU A 274 16.54 -11.54 16.57
N SER A 275 16.09 -10.43 15.98
CA SER A 275 15.37 -10.44 14.72
C SER A 275 16.24 -11.03 13.59
N ASP A 276 17.48 -10.59 13.46
CA ASP A 276 18.42 -11.13 12.47
C ASP A 276 18.70 -12.62 12.71
N ILE A 277 18.85 -13.05 13.97
CA ILE A 277 19.03 -14.47 14.33
C ILE A 277 17.81 -15.32 13.94
N PHE A 278 16.59 -14.87 14.23
CA PHE A 278 15.37 -15.63 13.93
C PHE A 278 15.05 -15.70 12.43
N GLN A 279 15.68 -14.87 11.60
CA GLN A 279 15.56 -14.91 10.14
C GLN A 279 16.59 -15.83 9.47
N MET A 280 17.50 -16.44 10.23
CA MET A 280 18.48 -17.40 9.68
C MET A 280 17.80 -18.65 9.10
N PRO A 281 18.47 -19.36 8.16
CA PRO A 281 17.94 -20.60 7.59
C PRO A 281 17.57 -21.63 8.66
N HIS A 282 16.41 -22.28 8.51
CA HIS A 282 15.92 -23.30 9.46
C HIS A 282 16.92 -24.46 9.63
N ASP A 283 17.60 -24.86 8.55
CA ASP A 283 18.65 -25.87 8.52
C ASP A 283 19.79 -25.57 9.48
N PHE A 284 20.07 -24.29 9.77
CA PHE A 284 21.09 -23.87 10.72
C PHE A 284 20.59 -23.97 12.16
N LEU A 285 19.37 -23.49 12.42
CA LEU A 285 18.80 -23.42 13.77
C LEU A 285 18.28 -24.78 14.27
N TYR A 286 17.91 -25.70 13.38
CA TYR A 286 17.23 -26.96 13.74
C TYR A 286 18.04 -28.23 13.49
N GLN A 287 19.36 -28.11 13.31
CA GLN A 287 20.24 -29.28 13.28
C GLN A 287 20.29 -30.01 14.63
N GLU A 288 20.22 -31.35 14.58
CA GLU A 288 20.23 -32.20 15.78
C GLU A 288 21.44 -31.93 16.71
N SER A 289 22.62 -31.67 16.14
CA SER A 289 23.84 -31.38 16.90
C SER A 289 23.82 -30.02 17.62
N GLN A 290 22.76 -29.22 17.45
CA GLN A 290 22.73 -27.78 17.73
C GLN A 290 21.48 -27.34 18.48
N ILE A 291 20.65 -28.31 18.85
CA ILE A 291 19.46 -28.09 19.68
C ILE A 291 19.83 -27.34 20.96
N GLU A 292 20.99 -27.62 21.57
CA GLU A 292 21.47 -26.93 22.77
C GLU A 292 21.79 -25.45 22.49
N PHE A 293 22.47 -25.16 21.37
CA PHE A 293 22.76 -23.80 20.94
C PHE A 293 21.46 -23.01 20.69
N THR A 294 20.54 -23.53 19.89
CA THR A 294 19.26 -22.88 19.61
C THR A 294 18.41 -22.72 20.87
N SER A 295 18.44 -23.70 21.78
CA SER A 295 17.78 -23.59 23.09
C SER A 295 18.34 -22.45 23.91
N SER A 296 19.66 -22.22 23.91
CA SER A 296 20.26 -21.10 24.62
C SER A 296 19.82 -19.74 24.07
N ILE A 297 19.59 -19.62 22.75
CA ILE A 297 19.03 -18.42 22.11
C ILE A 297 17.60 -18.19 22.58
N PHE A 298 16.76 -19.24 22.57
CA PHE A 298 15.37 -19.13 23.02
C PHE A 298 15.27 -18.80 24.51
N GLU A 299 16.09 -19.42 25.36
CA GLU A 299 16.16 -19.11 26.78
C GLU A 299 16.59 -17.66 27.02
N TYR A 300 17.57 -17.18 26.24
CA TYR A 300 17.97 -15.77 26.26
C TYR A 300 16.83 -14.83 25.87
N PHE A 301 16.11 -15.14 24.78
CA PHE A 301 14.97 -14.36 24.32
C PHE A 301 13.88 -14.27 25.39
N PHE A 302 13.44 -15.40 25.96
CA PHE A 302 12.38 -15.41 26.97
C PHE A 302 12.80 -14.76 28.30
N ALA A 303 14.08 -14.87 28.68
CA ALA A 303 14.59 -14.19 29.88
C ALA A 303 14.53 -12.66 29.75
N ASN A 304 14.66 -12.13 28.53
CA ASN A 304 14.66 -10.69 28.25
C ASN A 304 13.33 -10.15 27.74
N LEU A 305 12.43 -11.01 27.28
CA LEU A 305 11.13 -10.64 26.70
C LEU A 305 10.31 -9.66 27.57
N PRO A 306 10.26 -9.79 28.92
CA PRO A 306 9.58 -8.80 29.77
C PRO A 306 10.14 -7.38 29.68
N ASN A 307 11.43 -7.24 29.36
CA ASN A 307 12.16 -5.97 29.34
C ASN A 307 12.01 -5.20 28.02
N PHE A 308 11.42 -5.81 26.98
CA PHE A 308 11.22 -5.13 25.71
C PHE A 308 10.22 -4.00 25.80
N GLN A 309 10.53 -2.91 25.11
CA GLN A 309 9.60 -1.83 24.85
C GLN A 309 8.55 -2.31 23.85
N ILE A 310 7.28 -2.03 24.12
CA ILE A 310 6.17 -2.45 23.24
C ILE A 310 6.05 -1.45 22.10
N ASP A 311 6.73 -1.74 21.00
CA ASP A 311 6.72 -0.98 19.75
C ASP A 311 6.59 -1.92 18.53
N ASN A 312 6.80 -1.40 17.32
CA ASN A 312 6.71 -2.22 16.12
C ASN A 312 7.78 -3.32 16.06
N ASP A 313 8.96 -3.06 16.58
CA ASP A 313 10.10 -3.97 16.49
C ASP A 313 9.88 -5.15 17.44
N PHE A 314 9.27 -4.89 18.61
CA PHE A 314 8.75 -5.93 19.49
C PHE A 314 7.74 -6.88 18.80
N PHE A 315 6.80 -6.35 18.01
CA PHE A 315 5.86 -7.22 17.29
C PHE A 315 6.55 -8.02 16.19
N GLN A 316 7.55 -7.44 15.51
CA GLN A 316 8.32 -8.13 14.48
C GLN A 316 9.13 -9.30 15.05
N ILE A 317 9.84 -9.11 16.16
CA ILE A 317 10.62 -10.20 16.77
C ILE A 317 9.72 -11.35 17.25
N ILE A 318 8.56 -11.06 17.83
CA ILE A 318 7.57 -12.08 18.21
C ILE A 318 7.05 -12.81 16.96
N GLN A 319 6.80 -12.09 15.87
CA GLN A 319 6.38 -12.69 14.60
C GLN A 319 7.45 -13.61 14.00
N SER A 320 8.72 -13.18 14.00
CA SER A 320 9.84 -13.99 13.53
C SER A 320 9.97 -15.27 14.34
N PHE A 321 9.88 -15.16 15.67
CA PHE A 321 9.87 -16.33 16.56
C PHE A 321 8.69 -17.27 16.31
N VAL A 322 7.46 -16.74 16.18
CA VAL A 322 6.28 -17.57 15.90
C VAL A 322 6.39 -18.27 14.56
N THR A 323 6.89 -17.56 13.54
CA THR A 323 7.10 -18.14 12.21
C THR A 323 8.09 -19.30 12.30
N LEU A 324 9.20 -19.09 12.99
CA LEU A 324 10.23 -20.09 13.24
C LEU A 324 9.64 -21.33 13.94
N ILE A 325 9.01 -21.19 15.11
CA ILE A 325 8.52 -22.31 15.93
C ILE A 325 7.29 -23.04 15.35
N SER A 326 6.57 -22.40 14.41
CA SER A 326 5.40 -22.97 13.75
C SER A 326 5.73 -23.91 12.58
N VAL A 327 6.96 -23.89 12.07
CA VAL A 327 7.39 -24.75 10.95
C VAL A 327 7.41 -26.21 11.40
N ARG A 328 6.68 -27.08 10.67
CA ARG A 328 6.69 -28.55 10.82
C ARG A 328 7.05 -29.22 9.49
N ASP A 329 8.18 -28.83 8.91
CA ASP A 329 8.70 -29.55 7.74
C ASP A 329 9.31 -30.89 8.20
N ALA A 330 9.04 -31.96 7.46
CA ALA A 330 9.49 -33.31 7.82
C ALA A 330 11.02 -33.44 7.85
N THR A 331 11.72 -32.54 7.15
CA THR A 331 13.18 -32.42 7.04
C THR A 331 13.84 -31.63 8.17
N TYR A 332 13.11 -30.79 8.92
CA TYR A 332 13.66 -29.86 9.90
C TYR A 332 12.93 -29.97 11.24
N GLN A 333 13.24 -31.00 12.02
CA GLN A 333 12.52 -31.29 13.26
C GLN A 333 13.26 -30.73 14.47
N TYR A 334 12.88 -29.53 14.90
CA TYR A 334 13.16 -29.11 16.27
C TYR A 334 12.42 -30.06 17.24
N PRO A 335 13.04 -30.52 18.35
CA PRO A 335 12.43 -31.51 19.22
C PRO A 335 11.07 -31.05 19.74
N GLU A 336 10.05 -31.89 19.57
CA GLU A 336 8.66 -31.54 19.89
C GLU A 336 8.50 -31.10 21.35
N GLU A 337 9.19 -31.75 22.30
CA GLU A 337 9.16 -31.39 23.72
C GLU A 337 9.65 -29.94 23.97
N LEU A 338 10.76 -29.55 23.33
CA LEU A 338 11.31 -28.20 23.43
C LEU A 338 10.43 -27.19 22.68
N ARG A 339 9.89 -27.58 21.52
CA ARG A 339 8.96 -26.76 20.75
C ARG A 339 7.74 -26.39 21.59
N VAL A 340 7.12 -27.39 22.23
CA VAL A 340 5.98 -27.21 23.14
C VAL A 340 6.35 -26.33 24.33
N LYS A 341 7.52 -26.55 24.96
CA LYS A 341 8.04 -25.71 26.06
C LYS A 341 8.03 -24.22 25.68
N TYR A 342 8.56 -23.85 24.52
CA TYR A 342 8.66 -22.45 24.13
C TYR A 342 7.35 -21.84 23.60
N ILE A 343 6.47 -22.64 22.97
CA ILE A 343 5.10 -22.21 22.68
C ILE A 343 4.38 -21.87 23.98
N TYR A 344 4.48 -22.71 25.01
CA TYR A 344 3.86 -22.46 26.32
C TYR A 344 4.44 -21.20 26.97
N ALA A 345 5.76 -21.01 26.93
CA ALA A 345 6.40 -19.80 27.45
C ALA A 345 5.87 -18.52 26.80
N LEU A 346 5.69 -18.53 25.46
CA LEU A 346 5.10 -17.41 24.74
C LEU A 346 3.65 -17.17 25.11
N LEU A 347 2.82 -18.22 25.15
CA LEU A 347 1.41 -18.08 25.52
C LEU A 347 1.23 -17.59 26.96
N THR A 348 2.05 -18.08 27.90
CA THR A 348 2.10 -17.57 29.28
C THR A 348 2.42 -16.09 29.30
N PHE A 349 3.49 -15.67 28.60
CA PHE A 349 3.85 -14.26 28.52
C PHE A 349 2.73 -13.38 27.96
N VAL A 350 2.03 -13.85 26.92
CA VAL A 350 0.88 -13.14 26.33
C VAL A 350 -0.25 -13.00 27.34
N VAL A 351 -0.64 -14.09 28.01
CA VAL A 351 -1.71 -14.07 29.02
C VAL A 351 -1.38 -13.11 30.15
N GLU A 352 -0.17 -13.19 30.70
CA GLU A 352 0.29 -12.32 31.78
C GLU A 352 0.31 -10.84 31.36
N SER A 353 0.83 -10.56 30.16
CA SER A 353 0.92 -9.19 29.65
C SER A 353 -0.44 -8.56 29.36
N ILE A 354 -1.41 -9.33 28.85
CA ILE A 354 -2.79 -8.87 28.69
C ILE A 354 -3.45 -8.63 30.04
N ASN A 355 -3.29 -9.55 30.99
CA ASN A 355 -3.85 -9.41 32.35
C ASN A 355 -3.28 -8.18 33.08
N GLN A 356 -2.03 -7.80 32.78
CA GLN A 356 -1.38 -6.60 33.31
C GLN A 356 -1.67 -5.33 32.50
N ASN A 357 -2.54 -5.38 31.49
CA ASN A 357 -2.85 -4.27 30.58
C ASN A 357 -1.61 -3.64 29.92
N ARG A 358 -0.60 -4.45 29.57
CA ARG A 358 0.62 -3.96 28.89
C ARG A 358 0.36 -3.53 27.45
N PHE A 359 -0.69 -4.03 26.81
CA PHE A 359 -1.03 -3.75 25.41
C PHE A 359 -2.26 -2.87 25.28
N ASP A 360 -2.18 -1.85 24.43
CA ASP A 360 -3.35 -1.12 23.95
C ASP A 360 -4.12 -1.93 22.88
N GLU A 361 -5.26 -1.41 22.42
CA GLU A 361 -6.10 -2.10 21.43
C GLU A 361 -5.39 -2.36 20.09
N VAL A 362 -4.50 -1.46 19.67
CA VAL A 362 -3.68 -1.63 18.46
C VAL A 362 -2.69 -2.77 18.66
N GLY A 363 -2.03 -2.82 19.81
CA GLY A 363 -1.10 -3.88 20.20
C GLY A 363 -1.79 -5.24 20.29
N LYS A 364 -2.98 -5.31 20.90
CA LYS A 364 -3.82 -6.53 20.93
C LYS A 364 -4.13 -7.03 19.51
N THR A 365 -4.50 -6.12 18.60
CA THR A 365 -4.81 -6.46 17.20
C THR A 365 -3.60 -7.00 16.44
N LYS A 366 -2.41 -6.44 16.67
CA LYS A 366 -1.16 -6.97 16.09
C LYS A 366 -0.81 -8.34 16.66
N LEU A 367 -0.93 -8.48 17.97
CA LEU A 367 -0.63 -9.72 18.67
C LEU A 367 -1.55 -10.87 18.21
N ASP A 368 -2.85 -10.62 18.03
CA ASP A 368 -3.82 -11.56 17.48
C ASP A 368 -3.35 -12.17 16.15
N ARG A 369 -2.92 -11.32 15.20
CA ARG A 369 -2.39 -11.77 13.91
C ARG A 369 -1.13 -12.62 14.06
N ILE A 370 -0.28 -12.30 15.02
CA ILE A 370 0.98 -13.01 15.25
C ILE A 370 0.74 -14.37 15.92
N ILE A 371 -0.22 -14.49 16.84
CA ILE A 371 -0.49 -15.75 17.55
C ILE A 371 -1.41 -16.70 16.78
N THR A 372 -2.19 -16.19 15.82
CA THR A 372 -3.12 -17.02 15.02
C THR A 372 -2.46 -18.27 14.41
N PRO A 373 -1.26 -18.21 13.80
CA PRO A 373 -0.56 -19.39 13.27
C PRO A 373 -0.30 -20.49 14.31
N LEU A 374 -0.17 -20.15 15.60
CA LEU A 374 0.00 -21.14 16.68
C LEU A 374 -1.28 -21.93 16.97
N ALA A 375 -2.43 -21.44 16.53
CA ALA A 375 -3.72 -22.06 16.75
C ALA A 375 -4.29 -22.76 15.50
N ASP A 376 -3.55 -22.76 14.39
CA ASP A 376 -3.89 -23.51 13.19
C ASP A 376 -3.67 -25.03 13.39
N SER A 377 -4.21 -25.84 12.48
CA SER A 377 -4.43 -27.30 12.60
C SER A 377 -3.23 -28.14 13.08
N TYR A 378 -2.00 -27.64 12.94
CA TYR A 378 -0.79 -28.35 13.32
C TYR A 378 -0.42 -28.23 14.81
N ASN A 379 -0.85 -27.18 15.50
CA ASN A 379 -0.53 -26.92 16.91
C ASN A 379 -1.77 -26.89 17.81
N ILE A 380 -2.94 -27.24 17.26
CA ILE A 380 -4.23 -27.10 17.91
C ILE A 380 -4.34 -27.88 19.23
N GLU A 381 -3.72 -29.05 19.31
CA GLU A 381 -3.69 -29.88 20.52
C GLU A 381 -2.82 -29.26 21.61
N VAL A 382 -1.63 -28.76 21.22
CA VAL A 382 -0.69 -28.07 22.13
C VAL A 382 -1.34 -26.80 22.68
N PHE A 383 -1.90 -25.98 21.79
CA PHE A 383 -2.62 -24.76 22.16
C PHE A 383 -3.81 -25.08 23.07
N GLY A 384 -4.60 -26.10 22.75
CA GLY A 384 -5.72 -26.53 23.57
C GLY A 384 -5.31 -27.03 24.96
N ASN A 385 -4.28 -27.86 25.04
CA ASN A 385 -3.75 -28.35 26.32
C ASN A 385 -3.28 -27.20 27.21
N PHE A 386 -2.64 -26.17 26.63
CA PHE A 386 -2.33 -24.94 27.34
C PHE A 386 -3.61 -24.26 27.85
N ILE A 387 -4.54 -23.91 26.96
CA ILE A 387 -5.76 -23.16 27.31
C ILE A 387 -6.55 -23.82 28.44
N PHE A 388 -6.74 -25.14 28.38
CA PHE A 388 -7.51 -25.88 29.39
C PHE A 388 -6.75 -26.13 30.70
N SER A 389 -5.42 -25.91 30.72
CA SER A 389 -4.61 -26.00 31.94
C SER A 389 -4.56 -24.70 32.75
N GLN A 390 -4.97 -23.57 32.16
CA GLN A 390 -4.84 -22.24 32.76
C GLN A 390 -6.11 -21.77 33.46
N PRO A 391 -5.99 -20.93 34.50
CA PRO A 391 -7.15 -20.27 35.09
C PRO A 391 -7.80 -19.30 34.10
N GLN A 392 -9.12 -19.17 34.18
CA GLN A 392 -9.88 -18.23 33.36
C GLN A 392 -9.52 -16.79 33.71
N THR A 393 -8.95 -16.07 32.75
CA THR A 393 -8.50 -14.68 32.89
C THR A 393 -8.77 -13.90 31.60
N ILE A 394 -8.66 -12.58 31.64
CA ILE A 394 -8.83 -11.72 30.45
C ILE A 394 -7.87 -12.13 29.33
N GLY A 395 -6.62 -12.42 29.67
CA GLY A 395 -5.61 -12.93 28.73
C GLY A 395 -5.98 -14.27 28.10
N LEU A 396 -6.66 -15.15 28.84
CA LEU A 396 -7.14 -16.42 28.29
C LEU A 396 -8.30 -16.20 27.30
N TYR A 397 -9.24 -15.32 27.63
CA TYR A 397 -10.33 -14.94 26.72
C TYR A 397 -9.80 -14.21 25.48
N PHE A 398 -8.73 -13.42 25.61
CA PHE A 398 -8.02 -12.86 24.47
C PHE A 398 -7.49 -13.97 23.57
N LEU A 399 -6.77 -14.97 24.09
CA LEU A 399 -6.27 -16.08 23.27
C LEU A 399 -7.40 -16.86 22.57
N LEU A 400 -8.50 -17.13 23.28
CA LEU A 400 -9.70 -17.80 22.73
C LEU A 400 -10.40 -16.97 21.64
N SER A 401 -10.41 -15.65 21.76
CA SER A 401 -11.08 -14.73 20.84
C SER A 401 -10.19 -14.21 19.71
N ALA A 402 -8.88 -14.21 19.88
CA ALA A 402 -7.90 -13.93 18.84
C ALA A 402 -7.93 -15.06 17.80
N THR A 403 -7.75 -16.28 18.28
CA THR A 403 -7.53 -17.43 17.41
C THR A 403 -8.82 -18.06 16.86
N SER A 404 -8.73 -18.75 15.71
CA SER A 404 -9.81 -19.61 15.18
C SER A 404 -10.08 -20.84 16.05
N PHE A 405 -9.23 -21.08 17.06
CA PHE A 405 -9.25 -22.23 17.96
C PHE A 405 -10.63 -22.57 18.50
N ILE A 406 -11.38 -21.57 19.00
CA ILE A 406 -12.71 -21.78 19.59
C ILE A 406 -13.68 -22.49 18.63
N GLN A 407 -13.53 -22.33 17.31
CA GLN A 407 -14.38 -22.98 16.32
C GLN A 407 -14.11 -24.49 16.23
N HIS A 408 -12.87 -24.91 16.47
CA HIS A 408 -12.39 -26.29 16.38
C HIS A 408 -12.53 -27.10 17.67
N ILE A 409 -12.85 -26.45 18.80
CA ILE A 409 -13.06 -27.13 20.09
C ILE A 409 -14.37 -27.94 20.06
N ASP A 410 -14.40 -29.11 20.71
CA ASP A 410 -15.62 -29.88 20.88
C ASP A 410 -16.69 -29.16 21.71
N ASP A 411 -17.95 -29.40 21.38
CA ASP A 411 -19.12 -28.77 22.00
C ASP A 411 -19.20 -28.84 23.55
N PRO A 412 -18.80 -29.95 24.22
CA PRO A 412 -18.78 -30.01 25.68
C PRO A 412 -17.83 -28.98 26.30
N LYS A 413 -16.63 -28.79 25.71
CA LYS A 413 -15.64 -27.83 26.20
C LYS A 413 -16.07 -26.39 25.91
N LYS A 414 -16.70 -26.13 24.75
CA LYS A 414 -17.34 -24.83 24.45
C LYS A 414 -18.41 -24.49 25.49
N THR A 415 -19.21 -25.48 25.90
CA THR A 415 -20.24 -25.31 26.92
C THR A 415 -19.64 -25.00 28.30
N GLU A 416 -18.53 -25.65 28.65
CA GLU A 416 -17.78 -25.35 29.87
C GLU A 416 -17.27 -23.90 29.89
N ILE A 417 -16.63 -23.45 28.79
CA ILE A 417 -16.16 -22.06 28.63
C ILE A 417 -17.33 -21.07 28.78
N LEU A 418 -18.46 -21.32 28.13
CA LEU A 418 -19.65 -20.47 28.23
C LEU A 418 -20.17 -20.38 29.68
N ASN A 419 -20.29 -21.52 30.36
CA ASN A 419 -20.72 -21.54 31.76
C ASN A 419 -19.78 -20.73 32.64
N GLN A 420 -18.47 -20.84 32.43
CA GLN A 420 -17.47 -20.08 33.18
C GLN A 420 -17.60 -18.57 32.91
N ILE A 421 -17.77 -18.15 31.65
CA ILE A 421 -17.98 -16.73 31.30
C ILE A 421 -19.20 -16.17 32.03
N PHE A 422 -20.34 -16.87 32.02
CA PHE A 422 -21.58 -16.40 32.67
C PHE A 422 -21.58 -16.52 34.20
N LEU A 423 -20.55 -17.10 34.80
CA LEU A 423 -20.34 -17.09 36.26
C LEU A 423 -19.49 -15.90 36.72
N LEU A 424 -18.87 -15.16 35.80
CA LEU A 424 -18.10 -13.98 36.14
C LEU A 424 -19.01 -12.86 36.66
N PRO A 425 -18.60 -12.12 37.70
CA PRO A 425 -19.36 -10.97 38.20
C PRO A 425 -19.42 -9.83 37.17
N GLU A 426 -18.35 -9.65 36.40
CA GLU A 426 -18.26 -8.74 35.27
C GLU A 426 -17.65 -9.48 34.08
N ILE A 427 -18.32 -9.41 32.93
CA ILE A 427 -17.87 -10.11 31.71
C ILE A 427 -16.92 -9.19 30.93
N PRO A 428 -15.63 -9.55 30.77
CA PRO A 428 -14.68 -8.73 30.03
C PRO A 428 -15.02 -8.70 28.53
N PHE A 429 -14.58 -7.65 27.83
CA PHE A 429 -14.83 -7.47 26.41
C PHE A 429 -14.29 -8.63 25.55
N GLU A 430 -13.13 -9.18 25.92
CA GLU A 430 -12.52 -10.33 25.27
C GLU A 430 -13.42 -11.58 25.36
N ALA A 431 -14.11 -11.79 26.47
CA ALA A 431 -15.08 -12.88 26.61
C ALA A 431 -16.33 -12.66 25.76
N LEU A 432 -16.75 -11.40 25.54
CA LEU A 432 -17.82 -11.08 24.59
C LEU A 432 -17.43 -11.45 23.16
N SER A 433 -16.16 -11.27 22.80
CA SER A 433 -15.62 -11.68 21.50
C SER A 433 -15.61 -13.21 21.34
N VAL A 434 -15.39 -13.96 22.42
CA VAL A 434 -15.59 -15.42 22.44
C VAL A 434 -17.04 -15.77 22.16
N ILE A 435 -18.00 -15.15 22.88
CA ILE A 435 -19.45 -15.37 22.67
C ILE A 435 -19.84 -15.09 21.21
N PHE A 436 -19.33 -14.01 20.61
CA PHE A 436 -19.57 -13.67 19.21
C PHE A 436 -19.18 -14.82 18.25
N LYS A 437 -18.00 -15.42 18.44
CA LYS A 437 -17.50 -16.51 17.57
C LYS A 437 -18.35 -17.79 17.61
N ILE A 438 -19.12 -17.99 18.68
CA ILE A 438 -19.99 -19.18 18.87
C ILE A 438 -21.48 -18.85 18.81
N SER A 439 -21.85 -17.58 18.57
CA SER A 439 -23.25 -17.09 18.61
C SER A 439 -24.18 -17.73 17.58
N SER A 440 -23.66 -18.39 16.54
CA SER A 440 -24.45 -19.13 15.57
C SER A 440 -24.67 -20.61 15.91
N SER A 441 -24.04 -21.11 16.98
CA SER A 441 -24.10 -22.52 17.37
C SER A 441 -25.36 -22.84 18.19
N ALA A 442 -25.92 -24.04 18.00
CA ALA A 442 -27.04 -24.52 18.80
C ALA A 442 -26.76 -24.54 20.32
N LEU A 443 -25.48 -24.55 20.74
CA LEU A 443 -25.06 -24.46 22.13
C LEU A 443 -25.50 -23.18 22.83
N ILE A 444 -25.76 -22.12 22.07
CA ILE A 444 -26.09 -20.80 22.62
C ILE A 444 -27.56 -20.71 23.05
N LYS A 445 -28.44 -21.58 22.55
CA LYS A 445 -29.88 -21.56 22.85
C LYS A 445 -30.22 -21.39 24.35
N PRO A 446 -29.59 -22.10 25.29
CA PRO A 446 -29.88 -21.94 26.73
C PRO A 446 -29.45 -20.59 27.31
N TYR A 447 -28.57 -19.84 26.64
CA TYR A 447 -27.97 -18.61 27.12
C TYR A 447 -28.50 -17.35 26.42
N ILE A 448 -29.37 -17.48 25.41
CA ILE A 448 -29.85 -16.35 24.59
C ILE A 448 -30.36 -15.20 25.47
N GLN A 449 -31.19 -15.49 26.48
CA GLN A 449 -31.72 -14.44 27.37
C GLN A 449 -30.59 -13.65 28.08
N LYS A 450 -29.60 -14.37 28.62
CA LYS A 450 -28.45 -13.74 29.31
C LYS A 450 -27.60 -12.92 28.34
N ILE A 451 -27.39 -13.43 27.11
CA ILE A 451 -26.61 -12.72 26.09
C ILE A 451 -27.34 -11.45 25.64
N VAL A 452 -28.66 -11.51 25.45
CA VAL A 452 -29.46 -10.33 25.09
C VAL A 452 -29.37 -9.27 26.19
N GLN A 453 -29.55 -9.65 27.46
CA GLN A 453 -29.41 -8.74 28.60
C GLN A 453 -28.00 -8.12 28.68
N LEU A 454 -26.95 -8.93 28.49
CA LEU A 454 -25.57 -8.47 28.46
C LEU A 454 -25.32 -7.48 27.30
N CYS A 455 -25.86 -7.75 26.12
CA CYS A 455 -25.71 -6.84 24.98
C CYS A 455 -26.31 -5.47 25.29
N PHE A 456 -27.50 -5.44 25.89
CA PHE A 456 -28.15 -4.19 26.28
C PHE A 456 -27.38 -3.43 27.37
N SER A 457 -26.82 -4.12 28.36
CA SER A 457 -26.03 -3.44 29.41
C SER A 457 -24.76 -2.79 28.85
N LEU A 458 -24.27 -3.24 27.70
CA LEU A 458 -23.05 -2.75 27.06
C LEU A 458 -23.28 -1.69 25.98
N PHE A 459 -24.52 -1.40 25.57
CA PHE A 459 -24.78 -0.43 24.51
C PHE A 459 -24.22 0.97 24.78
N HIS A 460 -24.13 1.37 26.05
CA HIS A 460 -23.57 2.68 26.41
C HIS A 460 -22.03 2.72 26.40
N SER A 461 -21.35 1.58 26.57
CA SER A 461 -19.88 1.50 26.62
C SER A 461 -19.25 0.96 25.33
N HIS A 462 -19.90 0.03 24.64
CA HIS A 462 -19.42 -0.63 23.42
C HIS A 462 -20.58 -0.90 22.44
N GLN A 463 -20.70 -0.12 21.36
CA GLN A 463 -21.87 -0.24 20.46
C GLN A 463 -21.75 -1.35 19.41
N ASP A 464 -20.58 -1.58 18.81
CA ASP A 464 -20.47 -2.45 17.62
C ASP A 464 -20.67 -3.95 17.93
N LEU A 465 -19.85 -4.50 18.83
CA LEU A 465 -19.83 -5.95 19.09
C LEU A 465 -21.16 -6.49 19.64
N PRO A 466 -21.82 -5.86 20.64
CA PRO A 466 -23.14 -6.29 21.11
C PRO A 466 -24.20 -6.32 20.01
N ILE A 467 -24.23 -5.32 19.13
CA ILE A 467 -25.22 -5.24 18.05
C ILE A 467 -24.96 -6.31 16.99
N ARG A 468 -23.68 -6.60 16.70
CA ARG A 468 -23.30 -7.71 15.83
C ARG A 468 -23.68 -9.07 16.41
N ILE A 469 -23.55 -9.26 17.73
CA ILE A 469 -24.03 -10.47 18.42
C ILE A 469 -25.55 -10.59 18.29
N LEU A 470 -26.30 -9.53 18.64
CA LEU A 470 -27.76 -9.53 18.51
C LEU A 470 -28.22 -9.81 17.08
N LYS A 471 -27.52 -9.27 16.08
CA LYS A 471 -27.75 -9.61 14.68
C LYS A 471 -27.59 -11.12 14.47
N LEU A 472 -26.43 -11.69 14.78
CA LEU A 472 -26.18 -13.12 14.59
C LEU A 472 -27.23 -13.99 15.29
N LEU A 473 -27.56 -13.69 16.54
CA LEU A 473 -28.60 -14.39 17.29
C LEU A 473 -29.95 -14.31 16.58
N SER A 474 -30.34 -13.12 16.09
CA SER A 474 -31.63 -12.94 15.43
C SER A 474 -31.78 -13.78 14.17
N PHE A 475 -30.69 -14.04 13.43
CA PHE A 475 -30.71 -14.82 12.19
C PHE A 475 -30.44 -16.32 12.40
N ALA A 476 -29.64 -16.70 13.39
CA ALA A 476 -29.28 -18.10 13.66
C ALA A 476 -30.27 -18.79 14.62
N HIS A 477 -30.88 -18.03 15.52
CA HIS A 477 -31.77 -18.50 16.59
C HIS A 477 -33.07 -17.70 16.63
N THR A 478 -33.65 -17.46 15.45
CA THR A 478 -34.82 -16.59 15.30
C THR A 478 -36.00 -17.06 16.16
N GLU A 479 -36.28 -18.37 16.18
CA GLU A 479 -37.38 -18.95 16.96
C GLU A 479 -37.22 -18.66 18.45
N GLU A 480 -36.03 -18.91 19.00
CA GLU A 480 -35.76 -18.70 20.42
C GLU A 480 -35.72 -17.21 20.79
N MET A 481 -35.22 -16.35 19.88
CA MET A 481 -35.11 -14.91 20.10
C MET A 481 -36.45 -14.18 19.91
N SER A 482 -37.37 -14.73 19.11
CA SER A 482 -38.67 -14.12 18.81
C SER A 482 -39.53 -13.89 20.05
N VAL A 483 -39.37 -14.71 21.10
CA VAL A 483 -40.04 -14.56 22.40
C VAL A 483 -39.71 -13.21 23.06
N TYR A 484 -38.54 -12.66 22.78
CA TYR A 484 -38.06 -11.38 23.32
C TYR A 484 -38.24 -10.21 22.34
N ALA A 485 -38.84 -10.42 21.17
CA ALA A 485 -38.89 -9.43 20.10
C ALA A 485 -39.50 -8.09 20.55
N PHE A 486 -40.59 -8.16 21.31
CA PHE A 486 -41.29 -6.97 21.80
C PHE A 486 -40.53 -6.25 22.91
N ASP A 487 -39.86 -6.98 23.81
CA ASP A 487 -39.02 -6.41 24.86
C ASP A 487 -37.79 -5.73 24.25
N ILE A 488 -37.18 -6.37 23.25
CA ILE A 488 -36.08 -5.82 22.44
C ILE A 488 -36.53 -4.53 21.76
N PHE A 489 -37.69 -4.54 21.11
CA PHE A 489 -38.25 -3.34 20.46
C PHE A 489 -38.48 -2.20 21.47
N LYS A 490 -39.10 -2.50 22.62
CA LYS A 490 -39.34 -1.53 23.69
C LYS A 490 -38.06 -0.96 24.29
N ALA A 491 -37.02 -1.77 24.41
CA ALA A 491 -35.72 -1.34 24.93
C ALA A 491 -34.95 -0.47 23.93
N ILE A 492 -34.98 -0.81 22.64
CA ILE A 492 -34.23 -0.11 21.59
C ILE A 492 -34.88 1.22 21.21
N THR A 493 -36.22 1.24 21.05
CA THR A 493 -36.93 2.38 20.45
C THR A 493 -36.66 3.73 21.11
N PRO A 494 -36.63 3.85 22.46
CA PRO A 494 -36.36 5.12 23.13
C PRO A 494 -34.97 5.67 22.84
N ILE A 495 -33.97 4.80 22.71
CA ILE A 495 -32.55 5.16 22.55
C ILE A 495 -32.08 5.10 21.09
N LEU A 496 -32.95 4.70 20.14
CA LEU A 496 -32.54 4.49 18.75
C LEU A 496 -31.91 5.76 18.13
N HIS A 497 -32.45 6.93 18.48
CA HIS A 497 -31.97 8.23 18.00
C HIS A 497 -30.56 8.60 18.49
N GLU A 498 -30.04 7.94 19.53
CA GLU A 498 -28.69 8.17 20.07
C GLU A 498 -27.60 7.49 19.23
N PHE A 499 -27.98 6.55 18.36
CA PHE A 499 -27.04 5.78 17.54
C PHE A 499 -26.82 6.40 16.17
N SER A 500 -25.69 6.05 15.54
CA SER A 500 -25.47 6.37 14.13
C SER A 500 -26.50 5.69 13.22
N PHE A 501 -26.78 6.32 12.09
CA PHE A 501 -27.73 5.83 11.08
C PHE A 501 -27.59 4.34 10.72
N ASN A 502 -26.37 3.89 10.48
CA ASN A 502 -26.09 2.50 10.10
C ASN A 502 -26.47 1.53 11.22
N ILE A 503 -26.23 1.94 12.47
CA ILE A 503 -26.62 1.16 13.64
C ILE A 503 -28.15 1.16 13.79
N GLN A 504 -28.81 2.30 13.59
CA GLN A 504 -30.28 2.39 13.69
C GLN A 504 -30.96 1.43 12.71
N THR A 505 -30.54 1.45 11.44
CA THR A 505 -31.08 0.56 10.40
C THR A 505 -30.81 -0.92 10.70
N LEU A 506 -29.64 -1.24 11.28
CA LEU A 506 -29.30 -2.61 11.68
C LEU A 506 -30.16 -3.12 12.83
N LEU A 507 -30.37 -2.30 13.87
CA LEU A 507 -31.26 -2.62 14.99
C LEU A 507 -32.70 -2.82 14.53
N MET A 508 -33.18 -1.98 13.61
CA MET A 508 -34.50 -2.17 13.00
C MET A 508 -34.58 -3.44 12.15
N THR A 509 -33.52 -3.80 11.44
CA THR A 509 -33.46 -5.06 10.68
C THR A 509 -33.56 -6.27 11.61
N ILE A 510 -32.93 -6.22 12.79
CA ILE A 510 -33.08 -7.24 13.83
C ILE A 510 -34.55 -7.35 14.27
N ILE A 511 -35.19 -6.22 14.58
CA ILE A 511 -36.60 -6.18 14.98
C ILE A 511 -37.50 -6.76 13.88
N PHE A 512 -37.31 -6.36 12.61
CA PHE A 512 -38.07 -6.89 11.48
C PHE A 512 -37.91 -8.40 11.33
N ASN A 513 -36.69 -8.93 11.50
CA ASN A 513 -36.47 -10.37 11.41
C ASN A 513 -37.24 -11.13 12.50
N LEU A 514 -37.24 -10.59 13.72
CA LEU A 514 -37.92 -11.21 14.86
C LEU A 514 -39.46 -11.09 14.79
N PHE A 515 -40.00 -9.96 14.34
CA PHE A 515 -41.46 -9.84 14.13
C PHE A 515 -41.94 -10.66 12.95
N GLY A 516 -41.15 -10.74 11.87
CA GLY A 516 -41.45 -11.60 10.72
C GLY A 516 -41.62 -13.07 11.09
N SER A 517 -40.86 -13.58 12.06
CA SER A 517 -40.99 -14.99 12.50
C SER A 517 -42.24 -15.27 13.33
N LEU A 518 -42.85 -14.26 13.95
CA LEU A 518 -44.06 -14.43 14.74
C LEU A 518 -45.32 -14.64 13.89
N ASN A 519 -45.24 -14.40 12.58
CA ASN A 519 -46.36 -14.45 11.62
C ASN A 519 -47.59 -13.63 12.05
N ASP A 520 -47.38 -12.58 12.85
CA ASP A 520 -48.43 -11.72 13.38
C ASP A 520 -48.22 -10.27 12.90
N THR A 521 -49.18 -9.80 12.09
CA THR A 521 -49.14 -8.45 11.50
C THR A 521 -49.32 -7.34 12.52
N SER A 522 -49.92 -7.61 13.69
CA SER A 522 -50.18 -6.59 14.71
C SER A 522 -48.89 -5.97 15.25
N HIS A 523 -47.79 -6.73 15.29
CA HIS A 523 -46.51 -6.23 15.78
C HIS A 523 -45.87 -5.22 14.83
N PHE A 524 -46.17 -5.31 13.53
CA PHE A 524 -45.68 -4.34 12.54
C PHE A 524 -46.33 -2.97 12.69
N GLU A 525 -47.53 -2.90 13.30
CA GLU A 525 -48.18 -1.63 13.61
C GLU A 525 -47.31 -0.76 14.54
N PHE A 526 -46.55 -1.37 15.46
CA PHE A 526 -45.61 -0.64 16.32
C PHE A 526 -44.48 0.00 15.52
N ILE A 527 -43.95 -0.69 14.50
CA ILE A 527 -42.90 -0.16 13.62
C ILE A 527 -43.48 0.97 12.76
N GLN A 528 -44.66 0.76 12.18
CA GLN A 528 -45.36 1.78 11.39
C GLN A 528 -45.60 3.04 12.21
N ASN A 529 -46.15 2.91 13.41
CA ASN A 529 -46.40 4.02 14.32
C ASN A 529 -45.11 4.74 14.72
N TYR A 530 -44.01 4.01 14.92
CA TYR A 530 -42.70 4.63 15.16
C TYR A 530 -42.22 5.47 13.97
N ILE A 531 -42.26 4.91 12.76
CA ILE A 531 -41.85 5.61 11.53
C ILE A 531 -42.71 6.86 11.30
N PHE A 532 -44.03 6.75 11.49
CA PHE A 532 -44.94 7.87 11.33
C PHE A 532 -44.71 8.95 12.38
N ARG A 533 -44.44 8.58 13.64
CA ARG A 533 -44.09 9.56 14.68
C ARG A 533 -42.81 10.30 14.30
N LEU A 534 -41.78 9.57 13.89
CA LEU A 534 -40.48 10.12 13.50
C LEU A 534 -40.58 11.08 12.30
N LEU A 535 -41.37 10.72 11.28
CA LEU A 535 -41.66 11.61 10.15
C LEU A 535 -42.44 12.84 10.60
N ASN A 536 -43.54 12.67 11.33
CA ASN A 536 -44.40 13.76 11.73
C ASN A 536 -43.68 14.76 12.66
N GLU A 537 -42.83 14.29 13.55
CA GLU A 537 -41.98 15.15 14.37
C GLU A 537 -40.99 15.92 13.51
N ALA A 538 -40.30 15.28 12.57
CA ALA A 538 -39.37 15.96 11.66
C ALA A 538 -40.09 17.02 10.81
N LEU A 539 -41.24 16.69 10.23
CA LEU A 539 -42.06 17.60 9.41
C LEU A 539 -42.54 18.83 10.21
N LYS A 540 -42.86 18.67 11.51
CA LYS A 540 -43.25 19.78 12.39
C LYS A 540 -42.12 20.76 12.70
N THR A 541 -40.87 20.31 12.66
CA THR A 541 -39.73 21.19 12.98
C THR A 541 -39.40 22.19 11.88
N GLU A 542 -39.92 21.98 10.66
CA GLU A 542 -39.54 22.71 9.43
C GLU A 542 -38.03 22.71 9.12
N ASN A 543 -37.22 21.93 9.88
CA ASN A 543 -35.80 21.79 9.67
C ASN A 543 -35.52 20.75 8.58
N LEU A 544 -35.06 21.22 7.42
CA LEU A 544 -34.75 20.39 6.25
C LEU A 544 -33.73 19.28 6.56
N GLU A 545 -32.80 19.50 7.49
CA GLU A 545 -31.82 18.48 7.88
C GLU A 545 -32.48 17.33 8.64
N ASN A 546 -33.36 17.64 9.60
CA ASN A 546 -34.12 16.62 10.34
C ASN A 546 -35.02 15.82 9.40
N ILE A 547 -35.70 16.51 8.47
CA ILE A 547 -36.54 15.86 7.46
C ILE A 547 -35.70 14.95 6.56
N SER A 548 -34.56 15.43 6.06
CA SER A 548 -33.62 14.64 5.26
C SER A 548 -33.13 13.40 6.01
N ASN A 549 -32.77 13.53 7.29
CA ASN A 549 -32.29 12.42 8.12
C ASN A 549 -33.39 11.37 8.34
N SER A 550 -34.63 11.80 8.57
CA SER A 550 -35.78 10.91 8.71
C SER A 550 -36.10 10.14 7.42
N ILE A 551 -36.07 10.81 6.25
CA ILE A 551 -36.29 10.16 4.95
C ILE A 551 -35.16 9.17 4.65
N ASN A 552 -33.91 9.56 4.91
CA ASN A 552 -32.78 8.65 4.79
C ASN A 552 -33.01 7.39 5.63
N PHE A 553 -33.47 7.52 6.88
CA PHE A 553 -33.59 6.39 7.80
C PHE A 553 -34.53 5.35 7.23
N ILE A 554 -35.67 5.83 6.72
CA ILE A 554 -36.66 5.01 6.02
C ILE A 554 -36.06 4.37 4.77
N SER A 555 -35.36 5.13 3.94
CA SER A 555 -34.65 4.60 2.76
C SER A 555 -33.73 3.43 3.14
N GLY A 556 -32.97 3.60 4.23
CA GLY A 556 -32.10 2.57 4.78
C GLY A 556 -32.83 1.31 5.25
N LEU A 557 -34.09 1.42 5.69
CA LEU A 557 -34.93 0.26 5.98
C LEU A 557 -35.26 -0.50 4.68
N TYR A 558 -35.67 0.19 3.61
CA TYR A 558 -35.95 -0.44 2.31
C TYR A 558 -34.70 -1.08 1.68
N LYS A 559 -33.54 -0.45 1.83
CA LYS A 559 -32.26 -0.97 1.35
C LYS A 559 -31.86 -2.28 2.03
N ASN A 560 -32.08 -2.40 3.34
CA ASN A 560 -31.57 -3.52 4.14
C ASN A 560 -32.56 -4.68 4.33
N PHE A 561 -33.88 -4.47 4.14
CA PHE A 561 -34.85 -5.52 4.46
C PHE A 561 -34.82 -6.72 3.49
N ASN A 562 -34.24 -6.60 2.29
CA ASN A 562 -34.07 -7.72 1.36
C ASN A 562 -33.24 -8.88 1.96
N GLN A 563 -32.53 -8.64 3.06
CA GLN A 563 -31.77 -9.67 3.81
C GLN A 563 -32.67 -10.55 4.71
N LEU A 564 -33.94 -10.21 4.85
CA LEU A 564 -34.88 -10.89 5.75
C LEU A 564 -35.51 -12.12 5.09
N ARG A 565 -35.76 -13.17 5.89
CA ARG A 565 -36.18 -14.48 5.39
C ARG A 565 -37.69 -14.65 5.20
N PHE A 566 -38.51 -13.72 5.71
CA PHE A 566 -39.95 -13.90 5.84
C PHE A 566 -40.73 -13.04 4.82
N ASP A 567 -41.60 -13.68 4.03
CA ASP A 567 -42.48 -13.01 3.04
C ASP A 567 -43.37 -11.94 3.68
N LEU A 568 -43.75 -12.11 4.95
CA LEU A 568 -44.56 -11.15 5.69
C LEU A 568 -43.88 -9.78 5.79
N ASN A 569 -42.54 -9.73 5.89
CA ASN A 569 -41.79 -8.48 5.89
C ASN A 569 -41.94 -7.75 4.55
N HIS A 570 -41.86 -8.47 3.43
CA HIS A 570 -42.05 -7.89 2.10
C HIS A 570 -43.47 -7.36 1.91
N GLN A 571 -44.47 -8.12 2.36
CA GLN A 571 -45.88 -7.69 2.34
C GLN A 571 -46.10 -6.41 3.15
N PHE A 572 -45.56 -6.36 4.38
CA PHE A 572 -45.65 -5.17 5.22
C PHE A 572 -44.97 -3.96 4.58
N MET A 573 -43.73 -4.09 4.11
CA MET A 573 -43.00 -2.98 3.46
C MET A 573 -43.72 -2.49 2.20
N THR A 574 -44.34 -3.41 1.45
CA THR A 574 -45.16 -3.06 0.28
C THR A 574 -46.41 -2.26 0.65
N GLN A 575 -47.06 -2.58 1.77
CA GLN A 575 -48.21 -1.83 2.30
C GLN A 575 -47.80 -0.49 2.97
N LEU A 576 -46.61 -0.45 3.53
CA LEU A 576 -46.08 0.72 4.22
C LEU A 576 -45.69 1.83 3.24
N PHE A 577 -45.16 1.48 2.05
CA PHE A 577 -44.68 2.46 1.07
C PHE A 577 -45.72 3.54 0.71
N PRO A 578 -46.96 3.20 0.28
CA PRO A 578 -47.98 4.21 -0.02
C PRO A 578 -48.29 5.13 1.16
N SER A 579 -48.33 4.56 2.37
CA SER A 579 -48.64 5.31 3.58
C SER A 579 -47.53 6.30 3.93
N ILE A 580 -46.26 5.91 3.79
CA ILE A 580 -45.13 6.82 3.96
C ILE A 580 -45.16 7.92 2.89
N PHE A 581 -45.39 7.55 1.64
CA PHE A 581 -45.43 8.50 0.54
C PHE A 581 -46.53 9.56 0.74
N GLU A 582 -47.69 9.16 1.27
CA GLU A 582 -48.77 10.07 1.67
C GLU A 582 -48.36 11.00 2.82
N GLN A 583 -47.67 10.49 3.84
CA GLN A 583 -47.14 11.32 4.94
C GLN A 583 -46.12 12.37 4.46
N LEU A 584 -45.38 12.08 3.38
CA LEU A 584 -44.44 13.03 2.78
C LEU A 584 -45.13 14.09 1.90
N SER A 585 -46.45 13.99 1.65
CA SER A 585 -47.20 14.93 0.80
C SER A 585 -46.96 16.42 1.09
N PRO A 586 -46.78 16.90 2.35
CA PRO A 586 -46.54 18.32 2.61
C PRO A 586 -45.23 18.84 2.04
N ILE A 587 -44.25 17.96 1.80
CA ILE A 587 -42.90 18.33 1.34
C ILE A 587 -42.59 17.87 -0.08
N LEU A 588 -43.46 17.03 -0.69
CA LEU A 588 -43.24 16.50 -2.04
C LEU A 588 -43.03 17.60 -3.09
N LEU A 589 -43.66 18.77 -2.91
CA LEU A 589 -43.62 19.89 -3.84
C LEU A 589 -42.65 21.02 -3.43
N ILE A 590 -41.83 20.82 -2.39
CA ILE A 590 -40.84 21.81 -1.97
C ILE A 590 -39.65 21.79 -2.96
N PRO A 591 -39.30 22.92 -3.61
CA PRO A 591 -38.18 22.98 -4.56
C PRO A 591 -36.83 23.06 -3.81
N SER A 592 -36.40 21.93 -3.25
CA SER A 592 -35.12 21.78 -2.53
C SER A 592 -34.40 20.53 -3.03
N ASP A 593 -33.22 20.70 -3.63
CA ASP A 593 -32.39 19.59 -4.13
C ASP A 593 -32.21 18.51 -3.06
N ILE A 594 -31.85 18.91 -1.84
CA ILE A 594 -31.60 17.99 -0.73
C ILE A 594 -32.84 17.13 -0.43
N ILE A 595 -34.02 17.74 -0.30
CA ILE A 595 -35.24 16.98 0.04
C ILE A 595 -35.66 16.08 -1.13
N GLN A 596 -35.62 16.62 -2.35
CA GLN A 596 -36.04 15.90 -3.54
C GLN A 596 -35.12 14.71 -3.84
N GLU A 597 -33.80 14.88 -3.70
CA GLU A 597 -32.82 13.78 -3.79
C GLU A 597 -33.07 12.68 -2.76
N ARG A 598 -33.45 13.04 -1.53
CA ARG A 598 -33.74 12.09 -0.45
C ARG A 598 -35.03 11.32 -0.71
N ILE A 599 -36.06 11.98 -1.22
CA ILE A 599 -37.30 11.32 -1.66
C ILE A 599 -37.00 10.36 -2.82
N CYS A 600 -36.21 10.78 -3.82
CA CYS A 600 -35.77 9.92 -4.91
C CYS A 600 -34.99 8.70 -4.40
N LEU A 601 -34.09 8.88 -3.42
CA LEU A 601 -33.34 7.77 -2.82
C LEU A 601 -34.27 6.76 -2.14
N PHE A 602 -35.23 7.24 -1.36
CA PHE A 602 -36.27 6.42 -0.73
C PHE A 602 -37.06 5.59 -1.76
N ILE A 603 -37.51 6.22 -2.84
CA ILE A 603 -38.25 5.54 -3.92
C ILE A 603 -37.36 4.52 -4.62
N ASN A 604 -36.10 4.87 -4.91
CA ASN A 604 -35.15 3.96 -5.54
C ASN A 604 -34.92 2.71 -4.70
N ASP A 605 -34.64 2.87 -3.41
CA ASP A 605 -34.42 1.74 -2.49
C ASP A 605 -35.69 0.88 -2.40
N ALA A 606 -36.88 1.48 -2.33
CA ALA A 606 -38.16 0.75 -2.31
C ALA A 606 -38.45 0.02 -3.64
N ALA A 607 -38.09 0.62 -4.77
CA ALA A 607 -38.27 0.05 -6.09
C ALA A 607 -37.33 -1.14 -6.34
N ILE A 608 -36.05 -1.02 -5.99
CA ILE A 608 -35.06 -2.10 -6.07
C ILE A 608 -35.50 -3.29 -5.23
N ALA A 609 -36.11 -3.01 -4.07
CA ALA A 609 -36.67 -4.03 -3.19
C ALA A 609 -38.07 -4.53 -3.60
N LYS A 610 -38.59 -4.07 -4.74
CA LYS A 610 -39.88 -4.47 -5.31
C LYS A 610 -41.08 -4.25 -4.38
N CYS A 611 -41.04 -3.18 -3.57
CA CYS A 611 -42.12 -2.82 -2.64
C CYS A 611 -43.13 -1.81 -3.22
N ILE A 612 -42.90 -1.33 -4.44
CA ILE A 612 -43.81 -0.39 -5.09
C ILE A 612 -44.67 -1.16 -6.09
N GLN A 613 -45.96 -1.33 -5.77
CA GLN A 613 -46.91 -2.03 -6.64
C GLN A 613 -47.53 -1.12 -7.71
N ASN A 614 -47.69 0.17 -7.42
CA ASN A 614 -48.32 1.13 -8.32
C ASN A 614 -47.42 2.35 -8.52
N TYR A 615 -46.80 2.43 -9.69
CA TYR A 615 -45.90 3.52 -10.06
C TYR A 615 -46.62 4.82 -10.44
N SER A 616 -47.94 4.81 -10.66
CA SER A 616 -48.68 5.98 -11.17
C SER A 616 -48.58 7.20 -10.26
N ILE A 617 -48.62 7.01 -8.94
CA ILE A 617 -48.52 8.11 -7.97
C ILE A 617 -47.12 8.74 -8.01
N VAL A 618 -46.07 7.91 -8.12
CA VAL A 618 -44.68 8.38 -8.24
C VAL A 618 -44.47 9.09 -9.57
N LEU A 619 -44.99 8.54 -10.66
CA LEU A 619 -44.91 9.13 -11.99
C LEU A 619 -45.60 10.50 -12.03
N GLN A 620 -46.82 10.61 -11.51
CA GLN A 620 -47.56 11.87 -11.45
C GLN A 620 -46.82 12.92 -10.62
N TRP A 621 -46.19 12.52 -9.51
CA TRP A 621 -45.35 13.41 -8.71
C TRP A 621 -44.12 13.90 -9.50
N ILE A 622 -43.40 13.00 -10.19
CA ILE A 622 -42.24 13.36 -11.02
C ILE A 622 -42.66 14.33 -12.14
N GLU A 623 -43.77 14.07 -12.84
CA GLU A 623 -44.27 14.95 -13.91
C GLU A 623 -44.62 16.35 -13.39
N THR A 624 -45.24 16.40 -12.20
CA THR A 624 -45.56 17.67 -11.53
C THR A 624 -44.29 18.41 -11.13
N MET A 625 -43.29 17.71 -10.59
CA MET A 625 -42.02 18.31 -10.18
C MET A 625 -41.19 18.77 -11.36
N LEU A 626 -41.01 17.96 -12.41
CA LEU A 626 -40.25 18.34 -13.62
C LEU A 626 -40.75 19.65 -14.25
N SER A 627 -42.04 19.95 -14.12
CA SER A 627 -42.63 21.19 -14.63
C SER A 627 -42.24 22.43 -13.81
N ASN A 628 -41.87 22.25 -12.54
CA ASN A 628 -41.58 23.33 -11.58
C ASN A 628 -40.10 23.43 -11.20
N PHE A 629 -39.42 22.29 -11.04
CA PHE A 629 -38.07 22.16 -10.51
C PHE A 629 -37.49 20.81 -10.94
N ALA A 630 -36.40 20.78 -11.70
CA ALA A 630 -35.84 19.55 -12.25
C ALA A 630 -34.52 19.17 -11.59
N ILE A 631 -34.41 17.93 -11.12
CA ILE A 631 -33.17 17.30 -10.64
C ILE A 631 -32.89 16.01 -11.41
N GLY A 632 -31.62 15.62 -11.50
CA GLY A 632 -31.21 14.40 -12.21
C GLY A 632 -31.84 13.13 -11.64
N ASN A 633 -31.98 13.05 -10.31
CA ASN A 633 -32.44 11.85 -9.61
C ASN A 633 -33.87 11.42 -9.98
N TYR A 634 -34.70 12.32 -10.51
CA TYR A 634 -36.01 11.94 -11.06
C TYR A 634 -35.88 10.92 -12.20
N PHE A 635 -34.89 11.11 -13.08
CA PHE A 635 -34.63 10.20 -14.18
C PHE A 635 -34.00 8.89 -13.70
N SER A 636 -33.20 8.92 -12.62
CA SER A 636 -32.71 7.70 -11.97
C SER A 636 -33.89 6.85 -11.43
N VAL A 637 -34.89 7.49 -10.81
CA VAL A 637 -36.13 6.82 -10.38
C VAL A 637 -36.87 6.21 -11.58
N LEU A 638 -37.13 7.00 -12.62
CA LEU A 638 -37.80 6.51 -13.83
C LEU A 638 -37.08 5.34 -14.49
N SER A 639 -35.73 5.33 -14.44
CA SER A 639 -34.89 4.26 -14.97
C SER A 639 -35.10 2.95 -14.21
N ILE A 640 -35.10 3.00 -12.88
CA ILE A 640 -35.28 1.82 -12.02
C ILE A 640 -36.72 1.29 -12.12
N LEU A 641 -37.68 2.19 -12.25
CA LEU A 641 -39.08 1.82 -12.46
C LEU A 641 -39.39 1.34 -13.88
N GLU A 642 -38.42 1.41 -14.79
CA GLU A 642 -38.55 1.04 -16.20
C GLU A 642 -39.77 1.70 -16.89
N GLN A 643 -40.10 2.94 -16.50
CA GLN A 643 -41.27 3.63 -17.02
C GLN A 643 -40.98 4.27 -18.38
N PRO A 644 -41.79 4.01 -19.43
CA PRO A 644 -41.64 4.70 -20.71
C PRO A 644 -41.94 6.21 -20.55
N PRO A 645 -41.39 7.07 -21.43
CA PRO A 645 -41.50 8.50 -21.26
C PRO A 645 -42.90 8.95 -21.68
N THR A 646 -43.57 9.69 -20.79
CA THR A 646 -44.87 10.31 -21.04
C THR A 646 -44.71 11.66 -21.74
N ASP A 647 -45.80 12.24 -22.25
CA ASP A 647 -45.77 13.55 -22.93
C ASP A 647 -45.13 14.67 -22.08
N PRO A 648 -45.38 14.79 -20.75
CA PRO A 648 -44.67 15.76 -19.91
C PRO A 648 -43.15 15.52 -19.85
N ILE A 649 -42.72 14.27 -19.72
CA ILE A 649 -41.29 13.90 -19.67
C ILE A 649 -40.64 14.23 -21.03
N LEU A 650 -41.29 13.88 -22.14
CA LEU A 650 -40.82 14.21 -23.48
C LEU A 650 -40.78 15.73 -23.73
N GLY A 651 -41.78 16.45 -23.22
CA GLY A 651 -41.83 17.90 -23.25
C GLY A 651 -40.68 18.56 -22.46
N PHE A 652 -40.19 17.91 -21.41
CA PHE A 652 -38.97 18.32 -20.71
C PHE A 652 -37.71 17.99 -21.53
N ILE A 653 -37.56 16.73 -21.96
CA ILE A 653 -36.37 16.25 -22.69
C ILE A 653 -36.15 17.07 -23.97
N SER A 654 -37.20 17.35 -24.74
CA SER A 654 -37.12 18.13 -25.98
C SER A 654 -36.67 19.58 -25.81
N LYS A 655 -36.68 20.12 -24.59
CA LYS A 655 -36.20 21.48 -24.28
C LYS A 655 -34.72 21.51 -23.87
N LEU A 656 -34.11 20.35 -23.61
CA LEU A 656 -32.72 20.28 -23.18
C LEU A 656 -31.80 20.75 -24.31
N THR A 657 -30.76 21.50 -23.92
CA THR A 657 -29.70 21.98 -24.80
C THR A 657 -28.34 21.43 -24.36
N PRO A 658 -27.33 21.39 -25.26
CA PRO A 658 -25.99 20.87 -24.94
C PRO A 658 -25.27 21.58 -23.80
N ASN A 659 -25.72 22.78 -23.41
CA ASN A 659 -25.08 23.62 -22.39
C ASN A 659 -25.87 23.66 -21.08
N ASP A 660 -26.96 22.89 -20.95
CA ASP A 660 -27.70 22.77 -19.70
C ASP A 660 -26.87 22.01 -18.63
N ASN A 661 -27.46 21.76 -17.46
CA ASN A 661 -26.79 21.07 -16.37
C ASN A 661 -26.36 19.65 -16.77
N ALA A 662 -25.04 19.42 -16.81
CA ALA A 662 -24.42 18.14 -17.18
C ALA A 662 -25.00 16.93 -16.45
N GLN A 663 -25.29 17.07 -15.14
CA GLN A 663 -25.79 15.97 -14.31
C GLN A 663 -27.20 15.57 -14.72
N ILE A 664 -28.06 16.56 -15.02
CA ILE A 664 -29.42 16.29 -15.50
C ILE A 664 -29.36 15.60 -16.86
N ILE A 665 -28.57 16.12 -17.80
CA ILE A 665 -28.40 15.53 -19.14
C ILE A 665 -27.91 14.08 -19.03
N GLN A 666 -26.92 13.84 -18.17
CA GLN A 666 -26.38 12.51 -17.91
C GLN A 666 -27.45 11.54 -17.42
N GLU A 667 -28.25 11.93 -16.42
CA GLU A 667 -29.31 11.06 -15.88
C GLU A 667 -30.44 10.84 -16.90
N VAL A 668 -30.79 11.85 -17.70
CA VAL A 668 -31.73 11.71 -18.82
C VAL A 668 -31.21 10.70 -19.84
N PHE A 669 -29.94 10.76 -20.22
CA PHE A 669 -29.35 9.83 -21.18
C PHE A 669 -29.23 8.41 -20.63
N ARG A 670 -28.93 8.24 -19.34
CA ARG A 670 -28.98 6.95 -18.67
C ARG A 670 -30.38 6.37 -18.69
N TYR A 671 -31.39 7.18 -18.38
CA TYR A 671 -32.79 6.82 -18.49
C TYR A 671 -33.16 6.37 -19.89
N LEU A 672 -32.89 7.19 -20.91
CA LEU A 672 -33.18 6.83 -22.31
C LEU A 672 -32.50 5.52 -22.73
N SER A 673 -31.26 5.30 -22.29
CA SER A 673 -30.56 4.05 -22.56
C SER A 673 -31.18 2.85 -21.84
N SER A 674 -31.70 3.02 -20.61
CA SER A 674 -32.30 1.91 -19.85
C SER A 674 -33.65 1.50 -20.42
N ILE A 675 -34.47 2.45 -20.84
CA ILE A 675 -35.80 2.17 -21.39
C ILE A 675 -35.82 1.87 -22.88
N PHE A 676 -34.70 2.03 -23.60
CA PHE A 676 -34.65 1.85 -25.06
C PHE A 676 -35.24 0.51 -25.51
N HIS A 677 -34.94 -0.58 -24.81
CA HIS A 677 -35.45 -1.90 -25.14
C HIS A 677 -37.00 -2.00 -25.12
N LEU A 678 -37.67 -1.17 -24.31
CA LEU A 678 -39.13 -1.10 -24.19
C LEU A 678 -39.76 -0.27 -25.32
N VAL A 679 -39.06 0.74 -25.82
CA VAL A 679 -39.60 1.72 -26.79
C VAL A 679 -38.91 1.68 -28.16
N SER A 680 -38.02 0.72 -28.40
CA SER A 680 -37.12 0.63 -29.56
C SER A 680 -37.80 0.89 -30.92
N ALA A 681 -39.00 0.35 -31.14
CA ALA A 681 -39.76 0.50 -32.39
C ALA A 681 -40.18 1.94 -32.71
N ASN A 682 -40.39 2.78 -31.69
CA ASN A 682 -40.85 4.16 -31.83
C ASN A 682 -39.87 5.19 -31.26
N PHE A 683 -38.74 4.76 -30.70
CA PHE A 683 -37.78 5.63 -30.02
C PHE A 683 -37.39 6.84 -30.86
N PHE A 684 -36.94 6.63 -32.10
CA PHE A 684 -36.54 7.71 -33.01
C PHE A 684 -37.68 8.53 -33.60
N LYS A 685 -38.94 8.08 -33.47
CA LYS A 685 -40.11 8.91 -33.81
C LYS A 685 -40.38 9.94 -32.72
N VAL A 686 -40.03 9.59 -31.47
CA VAL A 686 -40.29 10.40 -30.29
C VAL A 686 -39.09 11.30 -29.97
N ILE A 687 -37.86 10.77 -30.11
CA ILE A 687 -36.60 11.48 -29.88
C ILE A 687 -35.81 11.46 -31.18
N PRO A 688 -35.85 12.55 -31.97
CA PRO A 688 -35.16 12.62 -33.24
C PRO A 688 -33.64 12.39 -33.08
N PRO A 689 -32.99 11.63 -33.99
CA PRO A 689 -31.54 11.46 -33.97
C PRO A 689 -30.77 12.79 -33.98
N GLU A 690 -31.27 13.79 -34.69
CA GLU A 690 -30.67 15.13 -34.78
C GLU A 690 -30.61 15.82 -33.42
N PHE A 691 -31.63 15.62 -32.58
CA PHE A 691 -31.62 16.13 -31.21
C PHE A 691 -30.47 15.51 -30.42
N LEU A 692 -30.29 14.19 -30.47
CA LEU A 692 -29.20 13.51 -29.75
C LEU A 692 -27.82 13.89 -30.28
N PHE A 693 -27.66 14.02 -31.60
CA PHE A 693 -26.40 14.44 -32.21
C PHE A 693 -25.98 15.86 -31.81
N SER A 694 -26.94 16.75 -31.54
CA SER A 694 -26.62 18.12 -31.11
C SER A 694 -25.76 18.17 -29.83
N PHE A 695 -25.90 17.20 -28.92
CA PHE A 695 -25.14 17.13 -27.67
C PHE A 695 -23.66 16.74 -27.83
N LEU A 696 -23.27 16.19 -28.99
CA LEU A 696 -21.86 15.96 -29.32
C LEU A 696 -21.06 17.25 -29.51
N SER A 697 -21.77 18.38 -29.70
CA SER A 697 -21.18 19.72 -29.82
C SER A 697 -21.08 20.47 -28.49
N SER A 698 -21.40 19.80 -27.35
CA SER A 698 -21.26 20.40 -26.02
C SER A 698 -19.80 20.74 -25.70
N ASP A 699 -19.59 21.84 -24.97
CA ASP A 699 -18.30 22.20 -24.37
C ASP A 699 -18.00 21.46 -23.07
N GLN A 700 -18.94 20.63 -22.58
CA GLN A 700 -18.80 19.81 -21.39
C GLN A 700 -18.43 18.38 -21.76
N SER A 701 -17.24 17.93 -21.35
CA SER A 701 -16.71 16.62 -21.73
C SER A 701 -17.59 15.46 -21.26
N THR A 702 -18.20 15.60 -20.08
CA THR A 702 -19.15 14.63 -19.51
C THR A 702 -20.39 14.45 -20.39
N VAL A 703 -20.99 15.54 -20.88
CA VAL A 703 -22.14 15.49 -21.79
C VAL A 703 -21.78 14.74 -23.07
N VAL A 704 -20.64 15.04 -23.68
CA VAL A 704 -20.18 14.36 -24.90
C VAL A 704 -19.97 12.86 -24.64
N ILE A 705 -19.35 12.48 -23.51
CA ILE A 705 -19.14 11.07 -23.14
C ILE A 705 -20.47 10.32 -23.04
N PHE A 706 -21.44 10.84 -22.27
CA PHE A 706 -22.74 10.16 -22.10
C PHE A 706 -23.57 10.15 -23.38
N THR A 707 -23.44 11.18 -24.22
CA THR A 707 -24.04 11.20 -25.56
C THR A 707 -23.49 10.07 -26.41
N LEU A 708 -22.16 9.91 -26.46
CA LEU A 708 -21.49 8.84 -27.20
C LEU A 708 -21.89 7.46 -26.69
N GLU A 709 -21.99 7.28 -25.37
CA GLU A 709 -22.42 6.00 -24.77
C GLU A 709 -23.87 5.66 -25.12
N LEU A 710 -24.79 6.63 -24.98
CA LEU A 710 -26.20 6.46 -25.36
C LEU A 710 -26.32 6.13 -26.84
N LEU A 711 -25.72 6.93 -27.73
CA LEU A 711 -25.76 6.72 -29.17
C LEU A 711 -25.12 5.38 -29.55
N GLY A 712 -23.99 5.02 -28.94
CA GLY A 712 -23.33 3.73 -29.14
C GLY A 712 -24.23 2.55 -28.76
N ASN A 713 -25.02 2.67 -27.69
CA ASN A 713 -26.01 1.66 -27.31
C ASN A 713 -27.17 1.66 -28.31
N VAL A 714 -27.93 2.74 -28.39
CA VAL A 714 -29.18 2.85 -29.16
C VAL A 714 -28.97 2.58 -30.66
N ILE A 715 -27.95 3.19 -31.28
CA ILE A 715 -27.73 3.10 -32.73
C ILE A 715 -27.13 1.75 -33.12
N SER A 716 -26.29 1.13 -32.27
CA SER A 716 -25.79 -0.23 -32.55
C SER A 716 -26.91 -1.28 -32.49
N GLU A 717 -27.94 -1.05 -31.69
CA GLU A 717 -29.12 -1.92 -31.63
C GLU A 717 -30.16 -1.60 -32.72
N SER A 718 -30.05 -0.45 -33.38
CA SER A 718 -30.91 -0.09 -34.51
C SER A 718 -30.48 -0.79 -35.79
N ASN A 719 -31.42 -1.30 -36.59
CA ASN A 719 -31.14 -1.81 -37.95
C ASN A 719 -31.03 -0.69 -39.01
N ASN A 720 -30.91 0.57 -38.60
CA ASN A 720 -30.89 1.71 -39.52
C ASN A 720 -29.45 2.06 -39.91
N GLU A 721 -28.98 1.51 -41.04
CA GLU A 721 -27.63 1.74 -41.55
C GLU A 721 -27.30 3.21 -41.77
N MET A 722 -28.29 4.04 -42.15
CA MET A 722 -28.10 5.47 -42.37
C MET A 722 -27.75 6.20 -41.06
N LEU A 723 -28.42 5.85 -39.97
CA LEU A 723 -28.11 6.42 -38.64
C LEU A 723 -26.77 5.94 -38.11
N GLN A 724 -26.44 4.66 -38.34
CA GLN A 724 -25.12 4.12 -38.00
C GLN A 724 -24.02 4.87 -38.75
N GLN A 725 -24.18 5.09 -40.06
CA GLN A 725 -23.24 5.85 -40.88
C GLN A 725 -23.09 7.31 -40.42
N SER A 726 -24.20 8.00 -40.12
CA SER A 726 -24.16 9.38 -39.60
C SER A 726 -23.40 9.48 -38.28
N LEU A 727 -23.60 8.53 -37.36
CA LEU A 727 -22.85 8.49 -36.11
C LEU A 727 -21.35 8.22 -36.33
N LEU A 728 -21.01 7.28 -37.22
CA LEU A 728 -19.60 7.03 -37.58
C LEU A 728 -18.94 8.29 -38.11
N GLN A 729 -19.62 9.00 -39.01
CA GLN A 729 -19.11 10.26 -39.57
C GLN A 729 -18.88 11.28 -38.46
N LEU A 730 -19.86 11.52 -37.59
CA LEU A 730 -19.73 12.46 -36.47
C LEU A 730 -18.57 12.13 -35.53
N ILE A 731 -18.35 10.84 -35.21
CA ILE A 731 -17.23 10.42 -34.37
C ILE A 731 -15.88 10.64 -35.08
N VAL A 732 -15.78 10.27 -36.36
CA VAL A 732 -14.57 10.49 -37.17
C VAL A 732 -14.25 11.98 -37.29
N GLU A 733 -15.29 12.81 -37.40
CA GLU A 733 -15.15 14.26 -37.39
C GLU A 733 -14.73 14.79 -36.02
N GLY A 734 -15.28 14.25 -34.94
CA GLY A 734 -14.94 14.59 -33.57
C GLY A 734 -13.47 14.35 -33.23
N PHE A 735 -12.81 13.32 -33.78
CA PHE A 735 -11.37 13.13 -33.59
C PHE A 735 -10.47 14.24 -34.17
N SER A 736 -11.02 15.10 -35.05
CA SER A 736 -10.32 16.31 -35.52
C SER A 736 -10.59 17.53 -34.63
N SER A 737 -11.54 17.44 -33.69
CA SER A 737 -11.86 18.54 -32.78
C SER A 737 -10.76 18.68 -31.72
N PRO A 738 -10.16 19.88 -31.57
CA PRO A 738 -9.18 20.12 -30.50
C PRO A 738 -9.72 19.74 -29.12
N PHE A 739 -11.01 20.01 -28.88
CA PHE A 739 -11.69 19.67 -27.63
C PHE A 739 -11.64 18.15 -27.36
N TRP A 740 -12.03 17.31 -28.33
CA TRP A 740 -12.03 15.84 -28.14
C TRP A 740 -10.60 15.30 -28.01
N VAL A 741 -9.64 15.91 -28.72
CA VAL A 741 -8.23 15.52 -28.64
C VAL A 741 -7.65 15.80 -27.24
N SER A 742 -8.08 16.88 -26.59
CA SER A 742 -7.62 17.24 -25.24
C SER A 742 -8.16 16.34 -24.11
N TYR A 743 -9.26 15.61 -24.32
CA TYR A 743 -9.86 14.75 -23.29
C TYR A 743 -9.79 13.26 -23.65
N HIS A 744 -8.88 12.54 -23.00
CA HIS A 744 -8.70 11.09 -23.19
C HIS A 744 -9.99 10.28 -22.94
N ASP A 745 -10.86 10.72 -22.03
CA ASP A 745 -12.11 10.02 -21.71
C ASP A 745 -13.16 10.12 -22.83
N ILE A 746 -13.23 11.26 -23.53
CA ILE A 746 -14.08 11.42 -24.72
C ILE A 746 -13.63 10.46 -25.81
N GLN A 747 -12.32 10.39 -26.06
CA GLN A 747 -11.76 9.46 -27.06
C GLN A 747 -12.12 8.01 -26.73
N ASN A 748 -12.03 7.64 -25.44
CA ASN A 748 -12.38 6.30 -25.00
C ASN A 748 -13.84 5.97 -25.19
N ALA A 749 -14.74 6.89 -24.86
CA ALA A 749 -16.17 6.74 -25.10
C ALA A 749 -16.45 6.59 -26.60
N ALA A 750 -15.87 7.46 -27.43
CA ALA A 750 -15.98 7.42 -28.89
C ALA A 750 -15.53 6.06 -29.46
N PHE A 751 -14.37 5.57 -29.05
CA PHE A 751 -13.87 4.28 -29.52
C PHE A 751 -14.74 3.10 -29.06
N LYS A 752 -15.24 3.12 -27.82
CA LYS A 752 -16.16 2.08 -27.33
C LYS A 752 -17.44 2.06 -28.17
N SER A 753 -17.99 3.23 -28.51
CA SER A 753 -19.18 3.34 -29.36
C SER A 753 -18.92 2.86 -30.79
N LEU A 754 -17.77 3.22 -31.38
CA LEU A 754 -17.35 2.69 -32.68
C LEU A 754 -17.24 1.16 -32.67
N ALA A 755 -16.59 0.60 -31.66
CA ALA A 755 -16.43 -0.85 -31.52
C ALA A 755 -17.80 -1.55 -31.46
N LYS A 756 -18.75 -1.03 -30.69
CA LYS A 756 -20.12 -1.58 -30.61
C LYS A 756 -20.84 -1.59 -31.96
N ILE A 757 -20.73 -0.51 -32.73
CA ILE A 757 -21.38 -0.40 -34.06
C ILE A 757 -20.75 -1.38 -35.06
N ILE A 758 -19.41 -1.43 -35.13
CA ILE A 758 -18.68 -2.29 -36.08
C ILE A 758 -18.89 -3.77 -35.77
N LEU A 759 -18.89 -4.15 -34.49
CA LEU A 759 -19.09 -5.53 -34.07
C LEU A 759 -20.51 -6.04 -34.37
N ARG A 760 -21.51 -5.16 -34.42
CA ARG A 760 -22.89 -5.54 -34.73
C ARG A 760 -23.22 -5.50 -36.23
N ASN A 761 -22.58 -4.65 -37.02
CA ASN A 761 -22.79 -4.57 -38.47
C ASN A 761 -21.45 -4.54 -39.22
N GLU A 762 -21.07 -5.65 -39.85
CA GLU A 762 -19.79 -5.75 -40.58
C GLU A 762 -19.68 -4.75 -41.74
N ASN A 763 -20.81 -4.33 -42.35
CA ASN A 763 -20.81 -3.32 -43.42
C ASN A 763 -20.26 -1.96 -42.94
N MET A 764 -20.47 -1.65 -41.65
CA MET A 764 -19.99 -0.41 -41.03
C MET A 764 -18.47 -0.32 -40.99
N LYS A 765 -17.77 -1.47 -41.02
CA LYS A 765 -16.31 -1.50 -41.12
C LYS A 765 -15.82 -0.81 -42.39
N GLY A 766 -16.40 -1.14 -43.55
CA GLY A 766 -16.02 -0.56 -44.84
C GLY A 766 -16.33 0.94 -44.91
N ILE A 767 -17.44 1.36 -44.30
CA ILE A 767 -17.83 2.77 -44.24
C ILE A 767 -16.86 3.57 -43.36
N LEU A 768 -16.51 3.06 -42.16
CA LEU A 768 -15.53 3.70 -41.28
C LEU A 768 -14.17 3.85 -41.97
N VAL A 769 -13.72 2.83 -42.70
CA VAL A 769 -12.49 2.86 -43.51
C VAL A 769 -12.52 4.03 -44.49
N ASN A 770 -13.59 4.16 -45.25
CA ASN A 770 -13.73 5.22 -46.26
C ASN A 770 -13.74 6.61 -45.60
N LEU A 771 -14.42 6.76 -44.47
CA LEU A 771 -14.47 8.01 -43.70
C LEU A 771 -13.10 8.40 -43.13
N MET A 772 -12.38 7.44 -42.53
CA MET A 772 -11.04 7.68 -41.98
C MET A 772 -10.03 8.01 -43.08
N ASN A 773 -10.06 7.31 -44.22
CA ASN A 773 -9.19 7.59 -45.37
C ASN A 773 -9.47 8.96 -45.99
N ALA A 774 -10.75 9.35 -46.07
CA ALA A 774 -11.14 10.65 -46.59
C ALA A 774 -10.67 11.79 -45.68
N LYS A 775 -10.72 11.61 -44.35
CA LYS A 775 -10.40 12.66 -43.38
C LYS A 775 -8.92 12.70 -42.96
N TYR A 776 -8.24 11.56 -42.95
CA TYR A 776 -6.85 11.39 -42.51
C TYR A 776 -6.03 10.63 -43.55
N PRO A 777 -5.70 11.25 -44.71
CA PRO A 777 -4.95 10.58 -45.76
C PRO A 777 -3.52 10.27 -45.29
N THR A 778 -3.25 9.00 -44.95
CA THR A 778 -1.91 8.49 -44.61
C THR A 778 -1.55 7.25 -45.41
N ASN A 779 -0.26 6.88 -45.36
CA ASN A 779 0.33 5.73 -46.07
C ASN A 779 -0.49 4.45 -45.81
N THR A 780 -0.99 3.82 -46.87
CA THR A 780 -1.94 2.69 -46.87
C THR A 780 -1.53 1.47 -46.02
N ASN A 781 -0.24 1.36 -45.67
CA ASN A 781 0.32 0.23 -44.93
C ASN A 781 -0.03 0.22 -43.43
N ASP A 782 -0.08 1.38 -42.77
CA ASP A 782 -0.43 1.47 -41.34
C ASP A 782 -1.91 1.14 -41.10
N ILE A 783 -2.74 1.55 -42.04
CA ILE A 783 -4.17 1.25 -42.02
C ILE A 783 -4.40 -0.23 -42.32
N GLN A 784 -3.68 -0.83 -43.29
CA GLN A 784 -3.67 -2.29 -43.51
C GLN A 784 -3.23 -3.11 -42.29
N SER A 785 -2.24 -2.64 -41.53
CA SER A 785 -1.82 -3.25 -40.26
C SER A 785 -2.92 -3.19 -39.19
N PHE A 786 -3.58 -2.04 -39.06
CA PHE A 786 -4.77 -1.88 -38.22
C PHE A 786 -5.92 -2.80 -38.66
N TYR A 787 -6.12 -2.96 -39.98
CA TYR A 787 -7.15 -3.81 -40.59
C TYR A 787 -6.94 -5.31 -40.37
N GLN A 788 -5.71 -5.82 -40.51
CA GLN A 788 -5.40 -7.24 -40.33
C GLN A 788 -5.63 -7.70 -38.89
N LYS A 789 -5.41 -6.80 -37.93
CA LYS A 789 -5.57 -7.09 -36.50
C LYS A 789 -7.02 -6.95 -35.99
N LEU A 790 -7.90 -6.25 -36.72
CA LEU A 790 -9.34 -6.14 -36.41
C LEU A 790 -10.16 -7.35 -36.89
N ALA A 791 -9.70 -8.07 -37.92
CA ALA A 791 -10.41 -9.18 -38.56
C ALA A 791 -10.70 -10.41 -37.66
N PRO A 792 -9.85 -10.82 -36.70
CA PRO A 792 -10.12 -12.00 -35.87
C PRO A 792 -11.11 -11.75 -34.72
N LEU A 793 -11.48 -10.49 -34.44
CA LEU A 793 -12.22 -10.09 -33.24
C LEU A 793 -13.75 -10.06 -33.42
N SER A 794 -14.26 -10.24 -34.65
CA SER A 794 -15.70 -10.28 -34.94
C SER A 794 -16.41 -11.57 -34.49
N GLN A 795 -15.67 -12.56 -33.99
CA GLN A 795 -16.22 -13.89 -33.70
C GLN A 795 -16.56 -14.16 -32.22
N LYS A 796 -16.20 -13.27 -31.27
CA LYS A 796 -16.57 -13.42 -29.85
C LYS A 796 -16.83 -12.07 -29.17
N ILE A 797 -18.08 -11.86 -28.73
CA ILE A 797 -18.53 -10.68 -27.99
C ILE A 797 -18.17 -10.87 -26.51
N ASP A 798 -16.88 -10.83 -26.16
CA ASP A 798 -16.41 -10.81 -24.78
C ASP A 798 -15.57 -9.55 -24.51
N HIS A 799 -15.69 -9.01 -23.30
CA HIS A 799 -15.03 -7.79 -22.79
C HIS A 799 -13.49 -7.65 -23.08
N PRO A 800 -12.67 -8.72 -23.20
CA PRO A 800 -11.25 -8.60 -23.54
C PRO A 800 -10.97 -8.04 -24.95
N ASN A 801 -11.87 -8.28 -25.92
CA ASN A 801 -11.67 -7.90 -27.32
C ASN A 801 -11.83 -6.39 -27.54
N ILE A 802 -12.67 -5.73 -26.75
CA ILE A 802 -12.85 -4.27 -26.80
C ILE A 802 -11.55 -3.56 -26.44
N ASN A 803 -10.86 -3.97 -25.37
CA ASN A 803 -9.60 -3.34 -24.94
C ASN A 803 -8.47 -3.48 -25.98
N LEU A 804 -8.42 -4.58 -26.72
CA LEU A 804 -7.47 -4.77 -27.79
C LEU A 804 -7.74 -3.83 -28.98
N ILE A 805 -9.02 -3.71 -29.39
CA ILE A 805 -9.46 -2.75 -30.42
C ILE A 805 -9.12 -1.31 -30.00
N LEU A 806 -9.43 -0.94 -28.75
CA LEU A 806 -9.11 0.37 -28.17
C LEU A 806 -7.60 0.65 -28.22
N THR A 807 -6.76 -0.32 -27.86
CA THR A 807 -5.30 -0.16 -27.86
C THR A 807 -4.76 0.07 -29.27
N MET A 808 -5.30 -0.63 -30.26
CA MET A 808 -4.91 -0.47 -31.65
C MET A 808 -5.38 0.86 -32.25
N MET A 809 -6.61 1.29 -31.96
CA MET A 809 -7.14 2.57 -32.40
C MET A 809 -6.37 3.75 -31.79
N ARG A 810 -6.05 3.66 -30.50
CA ARG A 810 -5.18 4.63 -29.82
C ARG A 810 -3.77 4.66 -30.43
N GLY A 811 -3.19 3.50 -30.74
CA GLY A 811 -1.88 3.42 -31.41
C GLY A 811 -1.87 4.10 -32.79
N TYR A 812 -2.91 3.85 -33.59
CA TYR A 812 -3.09 4.48 -34.90
C TYR A 812 -3.22 6.01 -34.80
N LEU A 813 -4.10 6.51 -33.94
CA LEU A 813 -4.33 7.94 -33.76
C LEU A 813 -3.15 8.65 -33.08
N LYS A 814 -2.48 8.03 -32.10
CA LYS A 814 -1.29 8.59 -31.45
C LYS A 814 -0.13 8.77 -32.43
N ASN A 815 0.11 7.79 -33.30
CA ASN A 815 1.14 7.91 -34.34
C ASN A 815 0.80 9.04 -35.33
N HIS A 816 -0.47 9.20 -35.69
CA HIS A 816 -0.90 10.21 -36.64
C HIS A 816 -0.94 11.64 -36.06
N LEU A 817 -1.44 11.82 -34.83
CA LEU A 817 -1.50 13.13 -34.17
C LEU A 817 -0.09 13.66 -33.86
N LYS A 818 0.85 12.77 -33.52
CA LYS A 818 2.27 13.10 -33.32
C LYS A 818 2.96 13.53 -34.62
N MET A 819 2.58 12.95 -35.77
CA MET A 819 3.09 13.39 -37.09
C MET A 819 2.54 14.76 -37.51
N ASN A 820 1.38 15.18 -37.00
CA ASN A 820 0.72 16.45 -37.33
C ASN A 820 0.99 17.58 -36.32
N GLY A 821 1.97 17.42 -35.42
CA GLY A 821 2.38 18.48 -34.48
C GLY A 821 1.39 18.78 -33.36
N ILE A 822 0.41 17.90 -33.12
CA ILE A 822 -0.53 18.03 -31.99
C ILE A 822 0.06 17.24 -30.82
N ALA A 823 0.48 17.94 -29.76
CA ALA A 823 0.97 17.30 -28.53
C ALA A 823 -0.18 16.61 -27.79
N ILE A 824 -0.04 15.30 -27.53
CA ILE A 824 -0.90 14.49 -26.65
C ILE A 824 -0.18 14.26 -25.33
#